data_AF-A0A1A8D308-F1
#
_entry.id   AF-A0A1A8D308-F1
#
_cell.length_a   1.000
_cell.length_b   1.000
_cell.length_c   1.000
_cell.angle_alpha   90.00
_cell.angle_beta   90.00
_cell.angle_gamma   90.00
#
_symmetry.space_group_name_H-M   'P 1'
#
loop_
_entity.id
_entity.type
_entity.pdbx_description
1 polymer ?
#
loop_
_entity_poly.entity_id
_entity_poly.type
_entity_poly.pdbx_seq_one_letter_code
_entity_poly.pdbx_strand_id
1 'polypeptide(L)'
;MQSRCAVPSCPGGKADPQPLFRFPQDPQRCQTWAESCQGTKLGDKPAEQLYRNYRLCGKHFEASAFDTDAPGKVLKDDAVPTIFDPPAQPKTGQVKRGKETPKDEDVGSSDRKRIKKPQAEAPPEETQNQDPEDDQKKYLKSLFEVVLLLGEQGIPLSGATDDGDESLKPSTFQALLDYRINCGDEVLRKRYDSLKPCCFTEELSGLLEVCEEYVRSKVVEDVIHNGFFSLLTEDPVKISGQWCLPVFLRYVDPTKCQQERFVGFLAFKAEEDDLAETMLSELVEKWGVDMEQCRGQAHSCSGPHFSKIKAFAAKVTEKYPKAVLTFRSTHSLNVSLVGSMAVSGVRLVVATFKKIESFFRQSPLLQQELDHAISIFYPDKEDKAKELKEICKSSWTKGHDAFEVALEVIEALLLCVDSIHDNEDMRWNDQVTHSALEISKALTDFELIMALVVLKNVIVLTQAFGKNLQGNAADAVLAAVSLKAVLRSLKEMSDNIDVYHEFWYDEAVNIAAAMEIPVRVPRSFSRKCRGETGSIQPDGYYKDHLSVPVLNHVIKEMNELFCENHLKALRCLSLLPEVIAQNKSSQPEEGTLELFKEDIPNAGTLSAELHCWLVKWSKKGKGETFPSSLCGTMQLADVKFFPNMFAILSILSVLPSLAPEDSCDVAYKRFKVYLENTPDKFRSKSLALLNISYDVDFDLDTMVEMHLKMFPAGREVS
;
A
#
# COMPACT_ATOMS: atom_id res chain seq x y z
N MET A 1 13.37 22.24 8.39
CA MET A 1 14.21 22.33 9.63
C MET A 1 15.15 21.15 9.64
N GLN A 2 16.43 21.31 10.02
CA GLN A 2 17.35 20.17 10.11
C GLN A 2 16.92 19.22 11.25
N SER A 3 16.73 17.94 10.92
CA SER A 3 16.40 16.86 11.86
C SER A 3 17.63 16.15 12.45
N ARG A 4 18.81 16.75 12.30
CA ARG A 4 20.10 16.16 12.67
C ARG A 4 20.87 17.07 13.62
N CYS A 5 21.72 16.47 14.47
CA CYS A 5 22.65 17.21 15.30
C CYS A 5 23.66 17.99 14.44
N ALA A 6 24.02 19.21 14.85
CA ALA A 6 24.94 20.09 14.16
C ALA A 6 26.42 19.66 14.24
N VAL A 7 26.75 18.69 15.11
CA VAL A 7 28.12 18.15 15.26
C VAL A 7 28.40 17.11 14.17
N PRO A 8 29.41 17.30 13.30
CA PRO A 8 29.81 16.31 12.30
C PRO A 8 30.23 15.03 13.01
N SER A 9 29.78 13.87 12.52
CA SER A 9 29.96 12.53 13.12
C SER A 9 29.07 12.14 14.31
N CYS A 10 28.17 13.01 14.78
CA CYS A 10 27.18 12.63 15.78
C CYS A 10 26.02 11.82 15.15
N PRO A 11 25.72 10.58 15.59
CA PRO A 11 24.59 9.79 15.08
C PRO A 11 23.22 10.31 15.58
N GLY A 12 23.20 11.36 16.41
CA GLY A 12 22.00 11.97 16.96
C GLY A 12 21.07 12.51 15.87
N GLY A 13 19.87 11.93 15.77
CA GLY A 13 18.84 12.27 14.80
C GLY A 13 18.61 11.23 13.68
N LYS A 14 19.48 10.22 13.50
CA LYS A 14 19.25 9.11 12.53
C LYS A 14 18.90 7.76 13.16
N ALA A 15 19.52 7.42 14.30
CA ALA A 15 19.41 6.06 14.89
C ALA A 15 18.97 6.06 16.37
N ASP A 16 18.76 7.23 16.97
CA ASP A 16 18.47 7.38 18.39
C ASP A 16 17.51 8.57 18.59
N PRO A 17 16.26 8.36 19.08
CA PRO A 17 15.22 9.39 19.22
C PRO A 17 15.47 10.27 20.46
N GLN A 18 16.63 10.93 20.49
CA GLN A 18 17.00 11.88 21.55
C GLN A 18 16.45 13.29 21.23
N PRO A 19 16.09 14.08 22.25
CA PRO A 19 15.65 15.46 22.06
C PRO A 19 16.76 16.33 21.44
N LEU A 20 16.35 17.14 20.47
CA LEU A 20 17.20 18.08 19.73
C LEU A 20 16.93 19.51 20.24
N PHE A 21 17.95 20.12 20.86
CA PHE A 21 17.89 21.45 21.44
C PHE A 21 18.26 22.52 20.42
N ARG A 22 17.55 23.65 20.44
CA ARG A 22 17.85 24.81 19.60
C ARG A 22 19.06 25.56 20.16
N PHE A 23 19.84 26.18 19.29
CA PHE A 23 20.82 27.18 19.72
C PHE A 23 20.11 28.32 20.48
N PRO A 24 20.71 28.93 21.51
CA PRO A 24 20.14 30.08 22.22
C PRO A 24 19.95 31.30 21.30
N GLN A 25 18.94 32.14 21.60
CA GLN A 25 18.77 33.44 20.93
C GLN A 25 19.77 34.49 21.43
N ASP A 26 20.29 34.32 22.64
CA ASP A 26 21.32 35.19 23.20
C ASP A 26 22.61 35.09 22.35
N PRO A 27 23.10 36.21 21.77
CA PRO A 27 24.25 36.17 20.86
C PRO A 27 25.53 35.63 21.49
N GLN A 28 25.80 35.94 22.77
CA GLN A 28 27.02 35.50 23.44
C GLN A 28 26.98 33.98 23.69
N ARG A 29 25.87 33.47 24.23
CA ARG A 29 25.70 32.03 24.50
C ARG A 29 25.62 31.21 23.21
N CYS A 30 24.99 31.76 22.17
CA CYS A 30 24.92 31.14 20.85
C CYS A 30 26.32 30.96 20.24
N GLN A 31 27.18 31.97 20.39
CA GLN A 31 28.57 31.92 19.96
C GLN A 31 29.36 30.88 20.75
N THR A 32 29.19 30.79 22.07
CA THR A 32 29.84 29.74 22.89
C THR A 32 29.43 28.34 22.43
N TRP A 33 28.15 28.11 22.11
CA TRP A 33 27.69 26.83 21.58
C TRP A 33 28.29 26.53 20.21
N ALA A 34 28.41 27.53 19.34
CA ALA A 34 29.00 27.37 18.00
C ALA A 34 30.50 27.06 18.07
N GLU A 35 31.23 27.70 18.98
CA GLU A 35 32.66 27.49 19.23
C GLU A 35 32.94 26.11 19.83
N SER A 36 32.08 25.61 20.73
CA SER A 36 32.17 24.27 21.30
C SER A 36 31.98 23.15 20.25
N CYS A 37 31.28 23.42 19.15
CA CYS A 37 31.03 22.47 18.07
C CYS A 37 32.25 22.35 17.13
N GLN A 38 33.35 21.81 17.65
CA GLN A 38 34.63 21.67 16.96
C GLN A 38 34.46 21.10 15.53
N GLY A 39 34.88 21.87 14.52
CA GLY A 39 34.96 21.40 13.13
C GLY A 39 33.83 21.85 12.19
N THR A 40 32.96 22.78 12.60
CA THR A 40 31.93 23.34 11.70
C THR A 40 32.09 24.83 11.48
N LYS A 41 31.85 25.30 10.25
CA LYS A 41 31.72 26.73 9.89
C LYS A 41 30.43 27.34 10.49
N LEU A 42 30.19 27.14 11.79
CA LEU A 42 29.05 27.70 12.54
C LEU A 42 29.41 29.03 13.20
N GLY A 43 30.68 29.26 13.54
CA GLY A 43 31.15 30.51 14.17
C GLY A 43 30.94 31.76 13.32
N ASP A 44 30.88 31.63 11.99
CA ASP A 44 30.70 32.75 11.06
C ASP A 44 29.21 33.11 10.83
N LYS A 45 28.26 32.44 11.48
CA LYS A 45 26.81 32.62 11.25
C LYS A 45 26.15 33.45 12.36
N PRO A 46 25.18 34.33 12.02
CA PRO A 46 24.45 35.09 13.02
C PRO A 46 23.56 34.17 13.89
N ALA A 47 23.37 34.56 15.15
CA ALA A 47 22.61 33.80 16.16
C ALA A 47 21.18 33.45 15.70
N GLU A 48 20.53 34.33 14.93
CA GLU A 48 19.19 34.08 14.37
C GLU A 48 19.18 32.90 13.38
N GLN A 49 20.22 32.77 12.56
CA GLN A 49 20.36 31.67 11.60
C GLN A 49 20.66 30.35 12.33
N LEU A 50 21.47 30.41 13.39
CA LEU A 50 21.77 29.26 14.26
C LEU A 50 20.51 28.77 14.99
N TYR A 51 19.74 29.68 15.59
CA TYR A 51 18.48 29.39 16.27
C TYR A 51 17.45 28.72 15.35
N ARG A 52 17.29 29.22 14.12
CA ARG A 52 16.29 28.72 13.17
C ARG A 52 16.67 27.35 12.60
N ASN A 53 17.93 27.18 12.21
CA ASN A 53 18.31 26.09 11.30
C ASN A 53 19.14 24.96 11.93
N TYR A 54 19.75 25.17 13.10
CA TYR A 54 20.68 24.20 13.69
C TYR A 54 20.20 23.67 15.05
N ARG A 55 20.53 22.40 15.35
CA ARG A 55 20.15 21.72 16.59
C ARG A 55 21.31 20.94 17.18
N LEU A 56 21.36 20.79 18.50
CA LEU A 56 22.30 19.90 19.21
C LEU A 56 21.54 18.84 19.99
N CYS A 57 22.01 17.60 19.98
CA CYS A 57 21.40 16.54 20.79
C CYS A 57 21.89 16.61 22.25
N GLY A 58 21.11 16.01 23.16
CA GLY A 58 21.42 16.00 24.59
C GLY A 58 22.75 15.35 24.99
N LYS A 59 23.37 14.53 24.11
CA LYS A 59 24.66 13.84 24.39
C LYS A 59 25.85 14.79 24.53
N HIS A 60 25.72 16.02 24.06
CA HIS A 60 26.77 17.04 24.17
C HIS A 60 26.71 17.84 25.48
N PHE A 61 25.74 17.55 26.35
CA PHE A 61 25.53 18.22 27.62
C PHE A 61 25.74 17.25 28.79
N GLU A 62 26.43 17.72 29.84
CA GLU A 62 26.50 16.99 31.10
C GLU A 62 25.13 16.87 31.78
N ALA A 63 24.94 15.83 32.59
CA ALA A 63 23.69 15.62 33.33
C ALA A 63 23.31 16.81 34.24
N SER A 64 24.31 17.58 34.69
CA SER A 64 24.15 18.79 35.52
C SER A 64 23.50 19.98 34.77
N ALA A 65 23.56 19.98 33.44
CA ALA A 65 23.03 21.02 32.56
C ALA A 65 21.51 20.90 32.30
N PHE A 66 20.90 19.80 32.75
CA PHE A 66 19.46 19.57 32.66
C PHE A 66 18.74 20.01 33.93
N ASP A 67 17.47 20.40 33.76
CA ASP A 67 16.58 20.70 34.88
C ASP A 67 16.35 19.45 35.75
N THR A 68 16.36 19.62 37.07
CA THR A 68 16.12 18.57 38.07
C THR A 68 14.74 17.93 37.95
N ASP A 69 13.75 18.69 37.46
CA ASP A 69 12.37 18.21 37.31
C ASP A 69 12.11 17.49 35.97
N ALA A 70 13.05 17.55 35.01
CA ALA A 70 12.94 16.94 33.69
C ALA A 70 14.30 16.53 33.07
N PRO A 71 15.01 15.54 33.65
CA PRO A 71 16.34 15.14 33.22
C PRO A 71 16.35 14.69 31.75
N GLY A 72 17.27 15.24 30.96
CA GLY A 72 17.43 14.89 29.55
C GLY A 72 16.42 15.53 28.58
N LYS A 73 15.40 16.25 29.07
CA LYS A 73 14.33 16.85 28.24
C LYS A 73 14.38 18.37 28.17
N VAL A 74 14.87 19.04 29.22
CA VAL A 74 14.94 20.51 29.29
C VAL A 74 16.33 20.93 29.79
N LEU A 75 16.97 21.85 29.09
CA LEU A 75 18.24 22.46 29.48
C LEU A 75 18.00 23.68 30.36
N LYS A 76 18.87 23.91 31.34
CA LYS A 76 18.87 25.15 32.14
C LYS A 76 19.23 26.38 31.28
N ASP A 77 18.85 27.55 31.78
CA ASP A 77 19.10 28.84 31.12
C ASP A 77 20.59 29.20 31.00
N ASP A 78 21.47 28.52 31.73
CA ASP A 78 22.94 28.68 31.69
C ASP A 78 23.67 27.47 31.07
N ALA A 79 22.95 26.46 30.57
CA ALA A 79 23.54 25.26 29.98
C ALA A 79 24.44 25.56 28.76
N VAL A 80 25.63 24.95 28.74
CA VAL A 80 26.61 25.02 27.63
C VAL A 80 27.04 23.58 27.30
N PRO A 81 27.17 23.20 26.02
CA PRO A 81 27.64 21.87 25.67
C PRO A 81 29.13 21.73 25.97
N THR A 82 29.52 20.69 26.69
CA THR A 82 30.89 20.43 27.15
C THR A 82 31.46 19.08 26.68
N ILE A 83 30.61 18.17 26.17
CA ILE A 83 31.01 16.80 25.86
C ILE A 83 31.24 16.62 24.34
N PHE A 84 32.51 16.51 23.95
CA PHE A 84 32.96 16.32 22.56
C PHE A 84 34.22 15.43 22.50
N ASP A 85 34.13 14.13 22.80
CA ASP A 85 35.30 13.22 22.80
C ASP A 85 35.29 12.16 21.68
N PRO A 86 36.46 11.85 21.07
CA PRO A 86 36.72 10.63 20.29
C PRO A 86 37.33 9.50 21.17
N PRO A 87 37.08 8.20 20.91
CA PRO A 87 37.68 7.13 21.72
C PRO A 87 39.16 6.90 21.34
N ALA A 88 40.05 6.94 22.35
CA ALA A 88 41.50 6.76 22.23
C ALA A 88 41.94 5.30 22.05
N GLN A 89 42.97 5.08 21.23
CA GLN A 89 43.84 3.89 21.26
C GLN A 89 44.86 3.94 22.43
N PRO A 90 45.33 2.79 22.94
CA PRO A 90 46.10 2.71 24.19
C PRO A 90 47.59 3.05 24.02
N LYS A 91 48.18 3.61 25.08
CA LYS A 91 49.59 4.00 25.22
C LYS A 91 50.51 2.80 25.47
N THR A 92 51.71 2.84 24.90
CA THR A 92 52.94 2.25 25.48
C THR A 92 54.08 3.29 25.43
N GLY A 93 54.73 3.52 26.58
CA GLY A 93 55.98 4.32 26.70
C GLY A 93 57.19 3.56 26.13
N GLN A 94 58.39 4.10 25.93
CA GLN A 94 59.25 4.96 26.74
C GLN A 94 60.47 5.36 25.84
N VAL A 95 60.94 6.63 25.78
CA VAL A 95 62.15 7.19 26.48
C VAL A 95 63.40 7.48 25.58
N LYS A 96 64.02 8.68 25.81
CA LYS A 96 65.42 9.17 25.55
C LYS A 96 65.83 9.55 24.10
N ARG A 97 66.72 10.53 23.79
CA ARG A 97 67.43 11.68 24.42
C ARG A 97 68.43 12.22 23.35
N GLY A 98 68.69 13.54 23.28
CA GLY A 98 69.89 14.16 22.62
C GLY A 98 69.56 15.09 21.44
N LYS A 99 69.68 16.44 21.51
CA LYS A 99 70.88 17.33 21.40
C LYS A 99 71.51 17.23 19.99
N GLU A 100 71.57 18.25 19.12
CA GLU A 100 72.38 19.50 19.17
C GLU A 100 71.96 20.51 18.08
N THR A 101 72.17 21.80 18.33
CA THR A 101 72.31 22.94 17.38
C THR A 101 73.81 23.11 16.99
N PRO A 102 74.32 24.07 16.15
CA PRO A 102 73.72 25.32 15.62
C PRO A 102 74.19 25.86 14.22
N LYS A 103 73.48 26.91 13.75
CA LYS A 103 73.93 28.21 13.14
C LYS A 103 74.72 28.39 11.80
N ASP A 104 74.43 29.59 11.25
CA ASP A 104 75.17 30.52 10.35
C ASP A 104 74.79 30.49 8.84
N GLU A 105 74.17 31.56 8.28
CA GLU A 105 74.74 32.84 7.73
C GLU A 105 75.61 32.58 6.47
N ASP A 106 75.57 33.26 5.31
CA ASP A 106 74.94 34.47 4.75
C ASP A 106 75.30 34.55 3.22
N VAL A 107 74.70 35.49 2.47
CA VAL A 107 75.11 36.07 1.14
C VAL A 107 74.91 35.21 -0.15
N GLY A 108 74.32 35.65 -1.27
CA GLY A 108 73.71 36.92 -1.72
C GLY A 108 73.62 37.00 -3.27
N SER A 109 72.70 37.83 -3.79
CA SER A 109 72.65 38.47 -5.15
C SER A 109 72.33 37.57 -6.36
N SER A 110 71.52 37.88 -7.39
CA SER A 110 70.73 39.02 -7.92
C SER A 110 69.65 38.34 -8.81
N ASP A 111 68.39 38.75 -8.92
CA ASP A 111 68.04 39.90 -9.74
C ASP A 111 66.67 40.51 -9.40
N ARG A 112 66.69 41.84 -9.54
CA ARG A 112 65.72 42.83 -9.10
C ARG A 112 64.55 42.92 -10.07
N LYS A 113 63.36 43.25 -9.56
CA LYS A 113 62.82 44.64 -9.60
C LYS A 113 61.40 44.76 -9.02
N ARG A 114 61.27 45.77 -8.14
CA ARG A 114 60.19 46.78 -7.96
C ARG A 114 58.74 46.30 -7.81
N ILE A 115 57.82 46.89 -7.04
CA ILE A 115 57.69 47.86 -5.92
C ILE A 115 56.15 47.96 -5.72
N LYS A 116 55.69 48.28 -4.52
CA LYS A 116 54.27 48.41 -4.10
C LYS A 116 53.43 49.45 -4.86
N LYS A 117 52.13 49.09 -5.03
CA LYS A 117 50.84 49.84 -4.98
C LYS A 117 50.68 51.15 -5.77
N PRO A 118 49.54 51.39 -6.45
CA PRO A 118 48.25 51.63 -5.76
C PRO A 118 46.98 51.08 -6.44
N GLN A 119 45.87 51.15 -5.70
CA GLN A 119 44.49 50.96 -6.20
C GLN A 119 44.20 51.84 -7.42
N ALA A 120 43.60 51.26 -8.46
CA ALA A 120 42.46 51.79 -9.22
C ALA A 120 42.09 50.80 -10.35
N GLU A 121 40.77 50.63 -10.52
CA GLU A 121 40.05 50.14 -11.70
C GLU A 121 40.16 48.66 -12.13
N ALA A 122 38.99 48.15 -12.51
CA ALA A 122 38.62 46.75 -12.74
C ALA A 122 39.41 46.06 -13.86
N PRO A 123 39.61 44.74 -13.75
CA PRO A 123 39.18 43.86 -14.85
C PRO A 123 38.76 42.45 -14.37
N PRO A 124 38.38 41.57 -15.29
CA PRO A 124 37.13 41.51 -16.05
C PRO A 124 36.17 40.49 -15.43
N GLU A 125 34.96 40.42 -15.97
CA GLU A 125 34.06 39.28 -15.83
C GLU A 125 34.85 37.95 -15.90
N GLU A 126 35.05 37.30 -14.75
CA GLU A 126 35.19 35.85 -14.75
C GLU A 126 33.78 35.30 -14.91
N THR A 127 33.36 35.24 -16.18
CA THR A 127 32.34 34.33 -16.65
C THR A 127 32.69 32.96 -16.09
N GLN A 128 32.00 32.56 -15.02
CA GLN A 128 31.94 31.15 -14.66
C GLN A 128 31.24 30.48 -15.84
N ASN A 129 32.04 30.00 -16.79
CA ASN A 129 31.60 29.00 -17.76
C ASN A 129 31.22 27.77 -16.94
N GLN A 130 29.97 27.74 -16.49
CA GLN A 130 29.32 26.51 -16.06
C GLN A 130 29.28 25.60 -17.29
N ASP A 131 29.76 24.37 -17.12
CA ASP A 131 29.69 23.36 -18.16
C ASP A 131 28.22 23.23 -18.59
N PRO A 132 27.86 23.32 -19.89
CA PRO A 132 26.47 23.30 -20.34
C PRO A 132 25.72 22.02 -19.92
N GLU A 133 26.45 20.93 -19.64
CA GLU A 133 25.92 19.70 -19.05
C GLU A 133 25.54 19.84 -17.57
N ASP A 134 26.28 20.60 -16.75
CA ASP A 134 25.99 20.81 -15.32
C ASP A 134 24.74 21.68 -15.14
N ASP A 135 24.54 22.67 -16.02
CA ASP A 135 23.34 23.50 -16.03
C ASP A 135 22.09 22.71 -16.44
N GLN A 136 22.22 21.77 -17.39
CA GLN A 136 21.12 20.87 -17.76
C GLN A 136 20.73 19.95 -16.62
N LYS A 137 21.72 19.41 -15.89
CA LYS A 137 21.46 18.54 -14.73
C LYS A 137 20.72 19.31 -13.64
N LYS A 138 21.15 20.53 -13.29
CA LYS A 138 20.46 21.38 -12.29
C LYS A 138 19.05 21.75 -12.70
N TYR A 139 18.84 22.05 -13.98
CA TYR A 139 17.51 22.29 -14.54
C TYR A 139 16.59 21.08 -14.34
N LEU A 140 17.02 19.88 -14.76
CA LEU A 140 16.23 18.66 -14.60
C LEU A 140 15.96 18.32 -13.13
N LYS A 141 16.93 18.50 -12.22
CA LYS A 141 16.70 18.33 -10.77
C LYS A 141 15.55 19.21 -10.28
N SER A 142 15.54 20.47 -10.70
CA SER A 142 14.52 21.44 -10.30
C SER A 142 13.13 21.03 -10.80
N LEU A 143 13.04 20.48 -12.02
CA LEU A 143 11.80 19.94 -12.56
C LEU A 143 11.33 18.69 -11.79
N PHE A 144 12.23 17.75 -11.51
CA PHE A 144 11.91 16.55 -10.74
C PHE A 144 11.41 16.90 -9.34
N GLU A 145 12.01 17.86 -8.65
CA GLU A 145 11.51 18.29 -7.33
C GLU A 145 10.06 18.78 -7.37
N VAL A 146 9.66 19.49 -8.43
CA VAL A 146 8.27 19.95 -8.59
C VAL A 146 7.34 18.78 -8.90
N VAL A 147 7.73 17.87 -9.80
CA VAL A 147 6.94 16.67 -10.14
C VAL A 147 6.75 15.76 -8.93
N LEU A 148 7.82 15.50 -8.17
CA LEU A 148 7.80 14.67 -6.97
C LEU A 148 6.90 15.29 -5.90
N LEU A 149 7.03 16.60 -5.64
CA LEU A 149 6.15 17.30 -4.69
C LEU A 149 4.67 17.16 -5.07
N LEU A 150 4.34 17.39 -6.35
CA LEU A 150 2.96 17.26 -6.82
C LEU A 150 2.46 15.81 -6.75
N GLY A 151 3.30 14.84 -7.08
CA GLY A 151 3.01 13.41 -6.97
C GLY A 151 2.75 12.97 -5.53
N GLU A 152 3.63 13.34 -4.60
CA GLU A 152 3.50 13.04 -3.16
C GLU A 152 2.18 13.59 -2.59
N GLN A 153 1.80 14.81 -2.97
CA GLN A 153 0.58 15.45 -2.50
C GLN A 153 -0.68 15.02 -3.27
N GLY A 154 -0.54 14.22 -4.33
CA GLY A 154 -1.66 13.79 -5.17
C GLY A 154 -2.33 14.94 -5.92
N ILE A 155 -1.57 16.01 -6.23
CA ILE A 155 -2.07 17.19 -6.91
C ILE A 155 -1.93 17.00 -8.43
N PRO A 156 -3.03 17.14 -9.21
CA PRO A 156 -2.95 17.02 -10.66
C PRO A 156 -2.01 18.05 -11.30
N LEU A 157 -1.16 17.60 -12.23
CA LEU A 157 -0.19 18.43 -12.93
C LEU A 157 -0.84 19.46 -13.88
N SER A 158 -2.00 19.10 -14.44
CA SER A 158 -2.81 19.96 -15.30
C SER A 158 -4.15 20.29 -14.62
N GLY A 159 -4.59 21.54 -14.72
CA GLY A 159 -5.92 21.95 -14.27
C GLY A 159 -7.00 21.36 -15.18
N ALA A 160 -8.22 21.12 -14.67
CA ALA A 160 -9.32 20.69 -15.52
C ALA A 160 -9.63 21.78 -16.55
N THR A 161 -9.55 21.41 -17.83
CA THR A 161 -10.32 22.08 -18.88
C THR A 161 -11.76 21.63 -18.72
N ASP A 162 -12.58 22.41 -18.03
CA ASP A 162 -14.00 22.40 -18.32
C ASP A 162 -14.20 23.06 -19.71
N ASP A 163 -15.19 22.56 -20.45
CA ASP A 163 -15.52 22.89 -21.84
C ASP A 163 -15.10 24.30 -22.33
N GLY A 164 -14.25 24.33 -23.37
CA GLY A 164 -14.22 25.42 -24.35
C GLY A 164 -13.33 26.64 -24.09
N ASP A 165 -12.63 26.76 -22.95
CA ASP A 165 -11.76 27.92 -22.69
C ASP A 165 -10.28 27.52 -22.58
N GLU A 166 -9.66 27.26 -23.73
CA GLU A 166 -8.30 26.72 -23.86
C GLU A 166 -7.16 27.72 -23.55
N SER A 167 -7.40 28.90 -22.96
CA SER A 167 -6.40 29.98 -23.08
C SER A 167 -5.97 30.79 -21.85
N LEU A 168 -6.53 30.58 -20.64
CA LEU A 168 -6.35 31.60 -19.58
C LEU A 168 -5.78 31.16 -18.22
N LYS A 169 -5.60 29.87 -17.93
CA LYS A 169 -4.94 29.45 -16.66
C LYS A 169 -3.73 28.55 -16.91
N PRO A 170 -2.53 28.91 -16.42
CA PRO A 170 -1.37 28.03 -16.48
C PRO A 170 -1.64 26.73 -15.72
N SER A 171 -1.06 25.62 -16.19
CA SER A 171 -1.14 24.34 -15.49
C SER A 171 -0.58 24.46 -14.06
N THR A 172 -1.01 23.60 -13.14
CA THR A 172 -0.51 23.60 -11.76
C THR A 172 1.02 23.48 -11.73
N PHE A 173 1.56 22.64 -12.63
CA PHE A 173 2.99 22.50 -12.84
C PHE A 173 3.64 23.83 -13.27
N GLN A 174 3.07 24.48 -14.29
CA GLN A 174 3.58 25.76 -14.78
C GLN A 174 3.55 26.86 -13.72
N ALA A 175 2.45 26.96 -12.96
CA ALA A 175 2.32 27.93 -11.89
C ALA A 175 3.39 27.75 -10.79
N LEU A 176 3.78 26.51 -10.46
CA LEU A 176 4.84 26.23 -9.51
C LEU A 176 6.24 26.54 -10.06
N LEU A 177 6.47 26.33 -11.37
CA LEU A 177 7.70 26.75 -12.02
C LEU A 177 7.82 28.27 -12.02
N ASP A 178 6.76 28.99 -12.40
CA ASP A 178 6.71 30.45 -12.37
C ASP A 178 6.99 30.97 -10.94
N TYR A 179 6.41 30.31 -9.93
CA TYR A 179 6.68 30.64 -8.52
C TYR A 179 8.16 30.44 -8.16
N ARG A 180 8.80 29.33 -8.56
CA ARG A 180 10.24 29.11 -8.32
C ARG A 180 11.12 30.11 -9.05
N ILE A 181 10.80 30.44 -10.31
CA ILE A 181 11.49 31.47 -11.09
C ILE A 181 11.38 32.83 -10.39
N ASN A 182 10.21 33.17 -9.85
CA ASN A 182 10.00 34.40 -9.07
C ASN A 182 10.74 34.41 -7.72
N CYS A 183 11.02 33.24 -7.15
CA CYS A 183 11.83 33.09 -5.93
C CYS A 183 13.35 33.18 -6.16
N GLY A 184 13.79 33.38 -7.41
CA GLY A 184 15.21 33.62 -7.74
C GLY A 184 15.97 32.41 -8.28
N ASP A 185 15.29 31.41 -8.84
CA ASP A 185 15.95 30.31 -9.56
C ASP A 185 16.41 30.76 -10.96
N GLU A 186 17.63 31.32 -11.02
CA GLU A 186 18.22 31.86 -12.26
C GLU A 186 18.61 30.77 -13.27
N VAL A 187 18.86 29.53 -12.83
CA VAL A 187 19.18 28.40 -13.73
C VAL A 187 17.92 27.94 -14.45
N LEU A 188 16.82 27.80 -13.70
CA LEU A 188 15.51 27.51 -14.27
C LEU A 188 15.08 28.60 -15.25
N ARG A 189 15.23 29.89 -14.88
CA ARG A 189 14.88 31.04 -15.73
C ARG A 189 15.58 31.03 -17.09
N LYS A 190 16.92 30.87 -17.11
CA LYS A 190 17.71 30.88 -18.36
C LYS A 190 17.25 29.83 -19.37
N ARG A 191 16.96 28.61 -18.91
CA ARG A 191 16.50 27.50 -19.76
C ARG A 191 15.01 27.64 -20.11
N TYR A 192 14.18 28.07 -19.16
CA TYR A 192 12.75 28.30 -19.35
C TYR A 192 12.49 29.34 -20.45
N ASP A 193 13.20 30.47 -20.43
CA ASP A 193 13.07 31.53 -21.44
C ASP A 193 13.57 31.10 -22.84
N SER A 194 14.40 30.04 -22.89
CA SER A 194 14.95 29.48 -24.13
C SER A 194 14.04 28.43 -24.79
N LEU A 195 13.02 27.92 -24.06
CA LEU A 195 12.10 26.88 -24.52
C LEU A 195 10.82 27.47 -25.11
N LYS A 196 10.30 26.88 -26.19
CA LYS A 196 8.98 27.24 -26.73
C LYS A 196 7.86 26.58 -25.90
N PRO A 197 6.67 27.20 -25.76
CA PRO A 197 5.57 26.67 -24.93
C PRO A 197 5.08 25.27 -25.33
N CYS A 198 5.32 24.81 -26.57
CA CYS A 198 4.95 23.47 -27.03
C CYS A 198 5.88 22.35 -26.49
N CYS A 199 7.07 22.67 -25.97
CA CYS A 199 8.05 21.68 -25.52
C CYS A 199 7.79 21.17 -24.09
N PHE A 200 6.93 21.85 -23.32
CA PHE A 200 6.71 21.53 -21.91
C PHE A 200 5.90 20.25 -21.67
N THR A 201 5.02 19.88 -22.60
CA THR A 201 4.22 18.65 -22.50
C THR A 201 5.07 17.40 -22.76
N GLU A 202 5.96 17.45 -23.74
CA GLU A 202 6.89 16.35 -24.05
C GLU A 202 7.92 16.19 -22.93
N GLU A 203 8.48 17.30 -22.45
CA GLU A 203 9.42 17.29 -21.31
C GLU A 203 8.76 16.75 -20.04
N LEU A 204 7.52 17.17 -19.74
CA LEU A 204 6.76 16.62 -18.62
C LEU A 204 6.50 15.12 -18.76
N SER A 205 6.13 14.64 -19.96
CA SER A 205 5.95 13.21 -20.19
C SER A 205 7.23 12.41 -19.95
N GLY A 206 8.39 12.93 -20.41
CA GLY A 206 9.69 12.30 -20.17
C GLY A 206 10.05 12.24 -18.68
N LEU A 207 9.80 13.32 -17.92
CA LEU A 207 9.99 13.32 -16.47
C LEU A 207 9.11 12.27 -15.78
N LEU A 208 7.85 12.15 -16.18
CA LEU A 208 6.91 11.20 -15.58
C LEU A 208 7.30 9.75 -15.88
N GLU A 209 7.74 9.45 -17.11
CA GLU A 209 8.26 8.13 -17.48
C GLU A 209 9.50 7.77 -16.64
N VAL A 210 10.40 8.73 -16.41
CA VAL A 210 11.58 8.52 -15.54
C VAL A 210 11.17 8.27 -14.10
N CYS A 211 10.22 9.04 -13.56
CA CYS A 211 9.68 8.82 -12.23
C CYS A 211 9.08 7.41 -12.09
N GLU A 212 8.31 6.97 -13.10
CA GLU A 212 7.72 5.65 -13.10
C GLU A 212 8.76 4.54 -13.11
N GLU A 213 9.75 4.65 -14.01
CA GLU A 213 10.82 3.67 -14.14
C GLU A 213 11.72 3.62 -12.90
N TYR A 214 11.98 4.77 -12.27
CA TYR A 214 12.79 4.86 -11.06
C TYR A 214 12.12 4.11 -9.89
N VAL A 215 10.86 4.41 -9.61
CA VAL A 215 10.11 3.75 -8.52
C VAL A 215 10.01 2.24 -8.78
N ARG A 216 9.66 1.86 -10.02
CA ARG A 216 9.54 0.46 -10.41
C ARG A 216 10.86 -0.29 -10.24
N SER A 217 11.95 0.26 -10.76
CA SER A 217 13.29 -0.31 -10.66
C SER A 217 13.70 -0.52 -9.19
N LYS A 218 13.43 0.45 -8.31
CA LYS A 218 13.70 0.32 -6.87
C LYS A 218 12.95 -0.84 -6.22
N VAL A 219 11.64 -0.95 -6.49
CA VAL A 219 10.83 -2.04 -5.94
C VAL A 219 11.28 -3.40 -6.47
N VAL A 220 11.62 -3.50 -7.75
CA VAL A 220 12.09 -4.75 -8.38
C VAL A 220 13.49 -5.13 -7.86
N GLU A 221 14.41 -4.17 -7.71
CA GLU A 221 15.72 -4.39 -7.08
C GLU A 221 15.58 -4.94 -5.66
N ASP A 222 14.68 -4.36 -4.86
CA ASP A 222 14.41 -4.84 -3.49
C ASP A 222 13.88 -6.28 -3.50
N VAL A 223 12.95 -6.60 -4.41
CA VAL A 223 12.41 -7.96 -4.53
C VAL A 223 13.49 -8.96 -4.93
N ILE A 224 14.31 -8.63 -5.93
CA ILE A 224 15.42 -9.49 -6.39
C ILE A 224 16.43 -9.73 -5.26
N HIS A 225 16.77 -8.69 -4.49
CA HIS A 225 17.70 -8.81 -3.36
C HIS A 225 17.15 -9.71 -2.23
N ASN A 226 15.83 -9.67 -2.00
CA ASN A 226 15.18 -10.42 -0.92
C ASN A 226 14.68 -11.82 -1.33
N GLY A 227 14.75 -12.17 -2.61
CA GLY A 227 14.48 -13.51 -3.12
C GLY A 227 13.01 -13.76 -3.43
N PHE A 228 12.34 -14.61 -2.64
CA PHE A 228 10.97 -15.04 -2.95
C PHE A 228 9.94 -13.92 -2.78
N PHE A 229 8.95 -13.91 -3.66
CA PHE A 229 7.84 -12.95 -3.59
C PHE A 229 6.53 -13.56 -4.09
N SER A 230 5.45 -12.78 -3.94
CA SER A 230 4.15 -13.07 -4.54
C SER A 230 3.64 -11.92 -5.40
N LEU A 231 3.02 -12.27 -6.52
CA LEU A 231 2.38 -11.34 -7.45
C LEU A 231 0.93 -11.10 -7.03
N LEU A 232 0.56 -9.84 -6.79
CA LEU A 232 -0.79 -9.49 -6.40
C LEU A 232 -1.39 -8.45 -7.35
N THR A 233 -2.67 -8.61 -7.69
CA THR A 233 -3.40 -7.63 -8.52
C THR A 233 -4.79 -7.33 -7.94
N GLU A 234 -5.34 -6.19 -8.33
CA GLU A 234 -6.66 -5.70 -7.91
C GLU A 234 -7.63 -5.51 -9.09
N ASP A 235 -8.85 -5.05 -8.82
CA ASP A 235 -9.83 -4.71 -9.86
C ASP A 235 -9.20 -3.79 -10.93
N PRO A 236 -9.42 -4.06 -12.24
CA PRO A 236 -9.02 -3.13 -13.29
C PRO A 236 -9.65 -1.75 -13.05
N VAL A 237 -8.85 -0.70 -13.20
CA VAL A 237 -9.26 0.69 -12.99
C VAL A 237 -9.11 1.49 -14.28
N LYS A 238 -9.98 2.47 -14.46
CA LYS A 238 -9.90 3.39 -15.60
C LYS A 238 -9.05 4.60 -15.22
N ILE A 239 -7.96 4.83 -15.96
CA ILE A 239 -7.01 5.93 -15.80
C ILE A 239 -6.84 6.59 -17.17
N SER A 240 -7.06 7.90 -17.27
CA SER A 240 -6.99 8.65 -18.55
C SER A 240 -7.76 7.99 -19.71
N GLY A 241 -8.94 7.44 -19.43
CA GLY A 241 -9.77 6.77 -20.45
C GLY A 241 -9.43 5.31 -20.74
N GLN A 242 -8.28 4.81 -20.26
CA GLN A 242 -7.80 3.45 -20.52
C GLN A 242 -7.96 2.56 -19.29
N TRP A 243 -8.29 1.28 -19.50
CA TRP A 243 -8.32 0.29 -18.43
C TRP A 243 -6.90 -0.18 -18.12
N CYS A 244 -6.57 -0.24 -16.84
CA CYS A 244 -5.26 -0.65 -16.36
C CYS A 244 -5.38 -1.56 -15.14
N LEU A 245 -4.50 -2.55 -15.04
CA LEU A 245 -4.49 -3.48 -13.91
C LEU A 245 -3.44 -3.05 -12.88
N PRO A 246 -3.83 -2.76 -11.62
CA PRO A 246 -2.88 -2.45 -10.56
C PRO A 246 -2.08 -3.69 -10.16
N VAL A 247 -0.76 -3.54 -9.99
CA VAL A 247 0.14 -4.64 -9.59
C VAL A 247 0.91 -4.28 -8.32
N PHE A 248 0.92 -5.22 -7.39
CA PHE A 248 1.69 -5.17 -6.15
C PHE A 248 2.58 -6.41 -6.03
N LEU A 249 3.73 -6.26 -5.39
CA LEU A 249 4.60 -7.37 -5.03
C LEU A 249 4.69 -7.47 -3.52
N ARG A 250 4.54 -8.69 -3.01
CA ARG A 250 4.70 -9.01 -1.59
C ARG A 250 5.97 -9.82 -1.39
N TYR A 251 6.88 -9.33 -0.56
CA TYR A 251 8.15 -9.97 -0.24
C TYR A 251 8.49 -9.78 1.24
N VAL A 252 9.58 -10.39 1.72
CA VAL A 252 10.09 -10.18 3.07
C VAL A 252 11.30 -9.25 3.02
N ASP A 253 11.26 -8.16 3.76
CA ASP A 253 12.35 -7.18 3.76
C ASP A 253 13.57 -7.62 4.62
N PRO A 254 14.67 -6.85 4.63
CA PRO A 254 15.83 -7.14 5.47
C PRO A 254 15.53 -7.11 6.99
N THR A 255 14.44 -6.45 7.41
CA THR A 255 13.96 -6.46 8.80
C THR A 255 13.17 -7.73 9.15
N LYS A 256 13.00 -8.62 8.16
CA LYS A 256 12.30 -9.91 8.22
C LYS A 256 10.79 -9.77 8.39
N CYS A 257 10.24 -8.62 8.01
CA CYS A 257 8.81 -8.39 7.99
C CYS A 257 8.29 -8.42 6.56
N GLN A 258 7.01 -8.78 6.43
CA GLN A 258 6.31 -8.74 5.16
C GLN A 258 6.24 -7.29 4.67
N GLN A 259 6.43 -7.06 3.39
CA GLN A 259 6.18 -5.77 2.76
C GLN A 259 5.36 -5.98 1.51
N GLU A 260 4.36 -5.13 1.32
CA GLU A 260 3.59 -5.06 0.09
C GLU A 260 3.86 -3.71 -0.59
N ARG A 261 4.48 -3.75 -1.77
CA ARG A 261 4.85 -2.55 -2.53
C ARG A 261 4.07 -2.47 -3.84
N PHE A 262 3.63 -1.27 -4.18
CA PHE A 262 2.96 -0.99 -5.45
C PHE A 262 4.01 -0.79 -6.54
N VAL A 263 3.88 -1.53 -7.65
CA VAL A 263 4.85 -1.52 -8.76
C VAL A 263 4.39 -0.62 -9.90
N GLY A 264 3.09 -0.59 -10.16
CA GLY A 264 2.52 0.19 -11.24
C GLY A 264 1.27 -0.45 -11.85
N PHE A 265 0.97 -0.04 -13.08
CA PHE A 265 -0.24 -0.42 -13.79
C PHE A 265 0.09 -1.11 -15.10
N LEU A 266 -0.35 -2.36 -15.27
CA LEU A 266 -0.30 -3.04 -16.56
C LEU A 266 -1.40 -2.50 -17.47
N ALA A 267 -1.13 -2.43 -18.78
CA ALA A 267 -2.16 -2.14 -19.76
C ALA A 267 -3.22 -3.26 -19.77
N PHE A 268 -4.50 -2.90 -19.56
CA PHE A 268 -5.59 -3.88 -19.52
C PHE A 268 -6.56 -3.65 -20.68
N LYS A 269 -6.31 -4.31 -21.81
CA LYS A 269 -7.18 -4.20 -22.99
C LYS A 269 -8.12 -5.41 -23.07
N ALA A 270 -9.30 -5.28 -22.48
CA ALA A 270 -10.25 -6.39 -22.33
C ALA A 270 -10.68 -7.07 -23.65
N GLU A 271 -10.59 -6.35 -24.78
CA GLU A 271 -10.96 -6.85 -26.11
C GLU A 271 -9.88 -7.73 -26.74
N GLU A 272 -8.63 -7.65 -26.28
CA GLU A 272 -7.53 -8.46 -26.80
C GLU A 272 -7.63 -9.90 -26.26
N ASP A 273 -7.51 -10.89 -27.15
CA ASP A 273 -7.52 -12.30 -26.76
C ASP A 273 -6.18 -12.73 -26.13
N ASP A 274 -5.07 -12.13 -26.57
CA ASP A 274 -3.72 -12.37 -26.05
C ASP A 274 -3.35 -11.49 -24.85
N LEU A 275 -4.35 -10.93 -24.16
CA LEU A 275 -4.16 -10.01 -23.03
C LEU A 275 -3.28 -10.63 -21.93
N ALA A 276 -3.51 -11.90 -21.60
CA ALA A 276 -2.76 -12.60 -20.56
C ALA A 276 -1.27 -12.76 -20.90
N GLU A 277 -0.93 -13.06 -22.17
CA GLU A 277 0.45 -13.16 -22.63
C GLU A 277 1.11 -11.78 -22.63
N THR A 278 0.43 -10.78 -23.16
CA THR A 278 0.92 -9.40 -23.24
C THR A 278 1.25 -8.85 -21.85
N MET A 279 0.37 -9.07 -20.88
CA MET A 279 0.59 -8.66 -19.49
C MET A 279 1.77 -9.40 -18.85
N LEU A 280 1.91 -10.70 -19.10
CA LEU A 280 3.00 -11.50 -18.55
C LEU A 280 4.36 -11.11 -19.16
N SER A 281 4.41 -10.89 -20.48
CA SER A 281 5.59 -10.35 -21.15
C SER A 281 5.94 -8.95 -20.67
N GLU A 282 4.96 -8.08 -20.40
CA GLU A 282 5.23 -6.75 -19.82
C GLU A 282 5.89 -6.86 -18.43
N LEU A 283 5.40 -7.75 -17.55
CA LEU A 283 6.00 -7.99 -16.24
C LEU A 283 7.45 -8.49 -16.34
N VAL A 284 7.72 -9.44 -17.23
CA VAL A 284 9.03 -10.10 -17.33
C VAL A 284 10.02 -9.25 -18.13
N GLU A 285 9.65 -8.83 -19.34
CA GLU A 285 10.56 -8.21 -20.31
C GLU A 285 10.74 -6.72 -20.06
N LYS A 286 9.66 -6.00 -19.70
CA LYS A 286 9.73 -4.54 -19.49
C LYS A 286 10.03 -4.19 -18.04
N TRP A 287 9.36 -4.83 -17.08
CA TRP A 287 9.53 -4.51 -15.67
C TRP A 287 10.67 -5.28 -15.00
N GLY A 288 11.21 -6.32 -15.66
CA GLY A 288 12.34 -7.09 -15.14
C GLY A 288 12.01 -7.95 -13.91
N VAL A 289 10.73 -8.30 -13.73
CA VAL A 289 10.30 -9.14 -12.58
C VAL A 289 10.71 -10.59 -12.83
N ASP A 290 11.57 -11.14 -11.96
CA ASP A 290 12.01 -12.53 -12.03
C ASP A 290 10.92 -13.49 -11.52
N MET A 291 10.01 -13.87 -12.40
CA MET A 291 8.89 -14.76 -12.08
C MET A 291 9.32 -16.17 -11.64
N GLU A 292 10.58 -16.60 -11.83
CA GLU A 292 11.09 -17.87 -11.29
C GLU A 292 11.18 -17.85 -9.75
N GLN A 293 11.30 -16.67 -9.14
CA GLN A 293 11.26 -16.48 -7.68
C GLN A 293 9.84 -16.30 -7.13
N CYS A 294 8.82 -16.24 -7.99
CA CYS A 294 7.43 -16.11 -7.57
C CYS A 294 6.95 -17.42 -6.89
N ARG A 295 6.42 -17.31 -5.67
CA ARG A 295 5.89 -18.45 -4.88
C ARG A 295 4.39 -18.37 -4.60
N GLY A 296 3.79 -17.23 -4.86
CA GLY A 296 2.35 -17.06 -4.74
C GLY A 296 1.80 -16.04 -5.73
N GLN A 297 0.54 -16.21 -6.09
CA GLN A 297 -0.19 -15.22 -6.87
C GLN A 297 -1.61 -15.06 -6.31
N ALA A 298 -2.14 -13.84 -6.36
CA ALA A 298 -3.53 -13.57 -6.03
C ALA A 298 -4.10 -12.40 -6.83
N HIS A 299 -5.27 -12.61 -7.40
CA HIS A 299 -5.90 -11.64 -8.29
C HIS A 299 -7.32 -11.34 -7.82
N SER A 300 -7.55 -10.15 -7.28
CA SER A 300 -8.91 -9.68 -6.96
C SER A 300 -9.55 -9.15 -8.24
N CYS A 301 -10.73 -9.64 -8.60
CA CYS A 301 -11.51 -9.05 -9.68
C CYS A 301 -13.02 -9.16 -9.42
N SER A 302 -13.71 -8.03 -9.52
CA SER A 302 -15.16 -7.92 -9.45
C SER A 302 -15.77 -7.58 -10.81
N GLY A 303 -16.89 -8.22 -11.14
CA GLY A 303 -17.68 -7.89 -12.33
C GLY A 303 -17.16 -8.49 -13.64
N PRO A 304 -17.34 -7.80 -14.79
CA PRO A 304 -17.24 -8.43 -16.12
C PRO A 304 -15.82 -8.82 -16.53
N HIS A 305 -14.79 -8.29 -15.87
CA HIS A 305 -13.39 -8.55 -16.20
C HIS A 305 -12.84 -9.84 -15.56
N PHE A 306 -13.62 -10.50 -14.71
CA PHE A 306 -13.19 -11.68 -13.95
C PHE A 306 -12.65 -12.80 -14.85
N SER A 307 -13.29 -13.08 -15.98
CA SER A 307 -12.85 -14.13 -16.90
C SER A 307 -11.46 -13.88 -17.49
N LYS A 308 -11.14 -12.63 -17.84
CA LYS A 308 -9.84 -12.22 -18.40
C LYS A 308 -8.74 -12.26 -17.32
N ILE A 309 -9.04 -11.82 -16.09
CA ILE A 309 -8.12 -11.94 -14.95
C ILE A 309 -7.86 -13.40 -14.59
N LYS A 310 -8.90 -14.24 -14.65
CA LYS A 310 -8.77 -15.69 -14.43
C LYS A 310 -7.91 -16.36 -15.50
N ALA A 311 -8.03 -15.94 -16.76
CA ALA A 311 -7.14 -16.38 -17.83
C ALA A 311 -5.68 -15.97 -17.58
N PHE A 312 -5.45 -14.74 -17.09
CA PHE A 312 -4.13 -14.28 -16.68
C PHE A 312 -3.54 -15.12 -15.53
N ALA A 313 -4.32 -15.36 -14.46
CA ALA A 313 -3.91 -16.22 -13.36
C ALA A 313 -3.54 -17.64 -13.82
N ALA A 314 -4.39 -18.25 -14.65
CA ALA A 314 -4.14 -19.56 -15.23
C ALA A 314 -2.85 -19.59 -16.06
N LYS A 315 -2.59 -18.52 -16.84
CA LYS A 315 -1.37 -18.39 -17.64
C LYS A 315 -0.11 -18.29 -16.79
N VAL A 316 -0.16 -17.54 -15.69
CA VAL A 316 0.95 -17.47 -14.73
C VAL A 316 1.17 -18.85 -14.08
N THR A 317 0.11 -19.55 -13.68
CA THR A 317 0.24 -20.92 -13.12
C THR A 317 0.80 -21.91 -14.14
N GLU A 318 0.44 -21.79 -15.43
CA GLU A 318 0.96 -22.64 -16.51
C GLU A 318 2.47 -22.44 -16.73
N LYS A 319 2.91 -21.18 -16.83
CA LYS A 319 4.33 -20.85 -17.09
C LYS A 319 5.21 -20.98 -15.85
N TYR A 320 4.66 -20.69 -14.67
CA TYR A 320 5.36 -20.72 -13.38
C TYR A 320 4.56 -21.54 -12.35
N PRO A 321 4.64 -22.89 -12.38
CA PRO A 321 3.86 -23.76 -11.50
C PRO A 321 4.14 -23.58 -10.00
N LYS A 322 5.29 -22.99 -9.64
CA LYS A 322 5.64 -22.65 -8.25
C LYS A 322 4.87 -21.44 -7.71
N ALA A 323 4.31 -20.60 -8.58
CA ALA A 323 3.49 -19.46 -8.19
C ALA A 323 2.07 -19.94 -7.86
N VAL A 324 1.86 -20.36 -6.61
CA VAL A 324 0.58 -20.94 -6.17
C VAL A 324 -0.53 -19.89 -6.19
N LEU A 325 -1.62 -20.16 -6.92
CA LEU A 325 -2.81 -19.31 -6.92
C LEU A 325 -3.54 -19.40 -5.58
N THR A 326 -3.80 -18.24 -4.98
CA THR A 326 -4.49 -18.11 -3.70
C THR A 326 -5.40 -16.87 -3.72
N PHE A 327 -6.26 -16.73 -2.71
CA PHE A 327 -7.04 -15.51 -2.53
C PHE A 327 -6.19 -14.42 -1.85
N ARG A 328 -6.55 -13.15 -2.08
CA ARG A 328 -5.86 -12.00 -1.48
C ARG A 328 -6.49 -11.64 -0.14
N SER A 329 -5.69 -11.61 0.92
CA SER A 329 -6.16 -11.36 2.30
C SER A 329 -6.64 -9.94 2.60
N THR A 330 -6.45 -8.97 1.70
CA THR A 330 -6.97 -7.60 1.88
C THR A 330 -8.48 -7.47 1.65
N HIS A 331 -9.12 -8.52 1.13
CA HIS A 331 -10.57 -8.65 1.02
C HIS A 331 -11.03 -9.81 1.89
N SER A 332 -12.24 -9.74 2.43
CA SER A 332 -12.83 -10.93 3.03
C SER A 332 -13.04 -12.00 1.96
N LEU A 333 -12.78 -13.26 2.31
CA LEU A 333 -12.99 -14.39 1.39
C LEU A 333 -14.40 -14.36 0.78
N ASN A 334 -15.40 -14.10 1.62
CA ASN A 334 -16.80 -14.03 1.23
C ASN A 334 -17.06 -12.97 0.16
N VAL A 335 -16.53 -11.76 0.32
CA VAL A 335 -16.67 -10.70 -0.70
C VAL A 335 -15.93 -11.05 -1.98
N SER A 336 -14.76 -11.71 -1.88
CA SER A 336 -14.02 -12.17 -3.06
C SER A 336 -14.78 -13.25 -3.85
N LEU A 337 -15.41 -14.21 -3.16
CA LEU A 337 -16.20 -15.27 -3.79
C LEU A 337 -17.43 -14.73 -4.51
N VAL A 338 -18.06 -13.70 -3.93
CA VAL A 338 -19.25 -13.06 -4.52
C VAL A 338 -18.86 -12.11 -5.66
N GLY A 339 -17.75 -11.39 -5.52
CA GLY A 339 -17.24 -10.47 -6.55
C GLY A 339 -16.93 -11.14 -7.88
N SER A 340 -16.51 -12.41 -7.85
CA SER A 340 -16.19 -13.20 -9.05
C SER A 340 -17.42 -13.74 -9.81
N MET A 341 -18.64 -13.53 -9.29
CA MET A 341 -19.86 -14.06 -9.90
C MET A 341 -20.39 -13.20 -11.05
N ALA A 342 -20.78 -13.85 -12.15
CA ALA A 342 -21.42 -13.19 -13.30
C ALA A 342 -22.96 -13.13 -13.22
N VAL A 343 -23.56 -13.64 -12.14
CA VAL A 343 -25.02 -13.69 -11.94
C VAL A 343 -25.58 -12.26 -11.80
N SER A 344 -26.72 -11.97 -12.45
CA SER A 344 -27.28 -10.61 -12.51
C SER A 344 -27.66 -10.07 -11.13
N GLY A 345 -28.43 -10.84 -10.34
CA GLY A 345 -28.84 -10.43 -8.99
C GLY A 345 -27.64 -10.21 -8.06
N VAL A 346 -26.61 -11.05 -8.16
CA VAL A 346 -25.38 -10.88 -7.38
C VAL A 346 -24.63 -9.60 -7.79
N ARG A 347 -24.51 -9.31 -9.09
CA ARG A 347 -23.91 -8.06 -9.56
C ARG A 347 -24.68 -6.83 -9.10
N LEU A 348 -26.02 -6.94 -9.04
CA LEU A 348 -26.88 -5.90 -8.51
C LEU A 348 -26.58 -5.65 -7.02
N VAL A 349 -26.44 -6.71 -6.21
CA VAL A 349 -26.04 -6.60 -4.79
C VAL A 349 -24.69 -5.92 -4.64
N VAL A 350 -23.65 -6.41 -5.33
CA VAL A 350 -22.28 -5.85 -5.23
C VAL A 350 -22.24 -4.39 -5.68
N ALA A 351 -22.94 -4.03 -6.75
CA ALA A 351 -23.04 -2.65 -7.22
C ALA A 351 -23.77 -1.76 -6.20
N THR A 352 -24.85 -2.25 -5.61
CA THR A 352 -25.64 -1.52 -4.60
C THR A 352 -24.82 -1.31 -3.33
N PHE A 353 -24.05 -2.29 -2.87
CA PHE A 353 -23.14 -2.13 -1.73
C PHE A 353 -22.08 -1.06 -1.97
N LYS A 354 -21.45 -1.04 -3.16
CA LYS A 354 -20.50 0.02 -3.54
C LYS A 354 -21.17 1.41 -3.56
N LYS A 355 -22.41 1.51 -4.03
CA LYS A 355 -23.18 2.76 -4.01
C LYS A 355 -23.52 3.22 -2.59
N ILE A 356 -23.98 2.31 -1.73
CA ILE A 356 -24.27 2.58 -0.31
C ILE A 356 -23.02 3.09 0.40
N GLU A 357 -21.89 2.40 0.25
CA GLU A 357 -20.62 2.77 0.86
C GLU A 357 -20.16 4.17 0.40
N SER A 358 -20.24 4.45 -0.91
CA SER A 358 -19.93 5.77 -1.47
C SER A 358 -20.90 6.85 -0.96
N PHE A 359 -22.20 6.54 -0.89
CA PHE A 359 -23.24 7.47 -0.48
C PHE A 359 -23.04 7.97 0.96
N PHE A 360 -22.92 7.06 1.93
CA PHE A 360 -22.76 7.45 3.33
C PHE A 360 -21.39 8.08 3.65
N ARG A 361 -20.36 7.80 2.85
CA ARG A 361 -19.05 8.47 2.99
C ARG A 361 -19.05 9.93 2.58
N GLN A 362 -19.98 10.37 1.74
CA GLN A 362 -20.01 11.76 1.26
C GLN A 362 -20.24 12.76 2.39
N SER A 363 -21.00 12.40 3.42
CA SER A 363 -21.31 13.30 4.52
C SER A 363 -21.64 12.55 5.82
N PRO A 364 -21.10 12.98 6.97
CA PRO A 364 -21.47 12.41 8.26
C PRO A 364 -22.95 12.62 8.61
N LEU A 365 -23.62 13.60 8.00
CA LEU A 365 -25.06 13.83 8.20
C LEU A 365 -25.90 12.68 7.62
N LEU A 366 -25.48 12.08 6.50
CA LEU A 366 -26.17 10.94 5.91
C LEU A 366 -26.11 9.73 6.85
N GLN A 367 -24.97 9.52 7.50
CA GLN A 367 -24.81 8.48 8.50
C GLN A 367 -25.73 8.69 9.71
N GLN A 368 -25.97 9.93 10.12
CA GLN A 368 -26.89 10.24 11.22
C GLN A 368 -28.34 9.91 10.88
N GLU A 369 -28.77 10.13 9.63
CA GLU A 369 -30.12 9.72 9.17
C GLU A 369 -30.27 8.20 9.21
N LEU A 370 -29.24 7.44 8.82
CA LEU A 370 -29.24 5.98 8.94
C LEU A 370 -29.31 5.53 10.42
N ASP A 371 -28.53 6.15 11.30
CA ASP A 371 -28.57 5.87 12.74
C ASP A 371 -29.96 6.16 13.33
N HIS A 372 -30.65 7.19 12.84
CA HIS A 372 -32.02 7.51 13.23
C HIS A 372 -33.00 6.43 12.74
N ALA A 373 -32.93 6.04 11.47
CA ALA A 373 -33.77 5.00 10.90
C ALA A 373 -33.60 3.65 11.62
N ILE A 374 -32.36 3.25 11.95
CA ILE A 374 -32.09 2.04 12.75
C ILE A 374 -32.79 2.14 14.11
N SER A 375 -32.75 3.30 14.78
CA SER A 375 -33.45 3.50 16.05
C SER A 375 -34.97 3.34 15.96
N ILE A 376 -35.58 3.69 14.82
CA ILE A 376 -37.03 3.55 14.60
C ILE A 376 -37.43 2.06 14.55
N PHE A 377 -36.61 1.21 13.92
CA PHE A 377 -36.89 -0.23 13.81
C PHE A 377 -36.54 -1.04 15.07
N TYR A 378 -35.73 -0.48 15.97
CA TYR A 378 -35.30 -1.14 17.21
C TYR A 378 -35.58 -0.30 18.48
N PRO A 379 -36.83 0.16 18.73
CA PRO A 379 -37.15 1.06 19.83
C PRO A 379 -36.94 0.41 21.21
N ASP A 380 -37.24 -0.88 21.32
CA ASP A 380 -37.17 -1.65 22.57
C ASP A 380 -35.87 -2.49 22.70
N LYS A 381 -34.94 -2.35 21.74
CA LYS A 381 -33.69 -3.13 21.68
C LYS A 381 -32.48 -2.21 21.49
N GLU A 382 -32.24 -1.35 22.48
CA GLU A 382 -31.19 -0.33 22.42
C GLU A 382 -29.80 -0.91 22.18
N ASP A 383 -29.46 -2.05 22.81
CA ASP A 383 -28.16 -2.71 22.61
C ASP A 383 -27.97 -3.18 21.17
N LYS A 384 -28.98 -3.80 20.56
CA LYS A 384 -28.92 -4.24 19.15
C LYS A 384 -28.88 -3.04 18.21
N ALA A 385 -29.66 -1.99 18.48
CA ALA A 385 -29.62 -0.76 17.71
C ALA A 385 -28.23 -0.13 17.74
N LYS A 386 -27.58 -0.12 18.91
CA LYS A 386 -26.22 0.41 19.08
C LYS A 386 -25.19 -0.43 18.33
N GLU A 387 -25.28 -1.75 18.42
CA GLU A 387 -24.42 -2.68 17.67
C GLU A 387 -24.51 -2.43 16.16
N LEU A 388 -25.72 -2.39 15.60
CA LEU A 388 -25.94 -2.14 14.18
C LEU A 388 -25.43 -0.77 13.72
N LYS A 389 -25.60 0.28 14.54
CA LYS A 389 -25.03 1.60 14.24
C LYS A 389 -23.52 1.56 14.15
N GLU A 390 -22.85 0.90 15.09
CA GLU A 390 -21.38 0.78 15.06
C GLU A 390 -20.91 -0.05 13.86
N ILE A 391 -21.63 -1.12 13.51
CA ILE A 391 -21.36 -1.90 12.29
C ILE A 391 -21.53 -1.00 11.05
N CYS A 392 -22.65 -0.28 10.92
CA CYS A 392 -22.94 0.55 9.76
C CYS A 392 -22.02 1.76 9.60
N LYS A 393 -21.41 2.27 10.69
CA LYS A 393 -20.34 3.28 10.64
C LYS A 393 -19.02 2.72 10.09
N SER A 394 -18.81 1.42 10.24
CA SER A 394 -17.67 0.72 9.63
C SER A 394 -17.94 0.38 8.17
N SER A 395 -16.92 -0.04 7.41
CA SER A 395 -17.11 -0.53 6.04
C SER A 395 -17.66 -1.97 6.02
N TRP A 396 -18.83 -2.18 6.61
CA TRP A 396 -19.49 -3.48 6.82
C TRP A 396 -19.75 -4.26 5.52
N THR A 397 -19.93 -3.56 4.39
CA THR A 397 -20.09 -4.15 3.05
C THR A 397 -18.89 -5.00 2.61
N LYS A 398 -17.73 -4.85 3.29
CA LYS A 398 -16.50 -5.61 3.04
C LYS A 398 -16.31 -6.78 4.01
N GLY A 399 -17.14 -6.87 5.05
CA GLY A 399 -17.05 -7.89 6.10
C GLY A 399 -17.45 -9.29 5.63
N HIS A 400 -17.15 -10.29 6.45
CA HIS A 400 -17.58 -11.68 6.20
C HIS A 400 -19.08 -11.89 6.42
N ASP A 401 -19.70 -11.05 7.25
CA ASP A 401 -21.13 -10.98 7.61
C ASP A 401 -21.92 -9.96 6.77
N ALA A 402 -21.32 -9.38 5.73
CA ALA A 402 -21.93 -8.29 4.97
C ALA A 402 -23.37 -8.59 4.51
N PHE A 403 -23.65 -9.80 4.02
CA PHE A 403 -24.99 -10.17 3.53
C PHE A 403 -26.01 -10.39 4.64
N GLU A 404 -25.56 -10.84 5.82
CA GLU A 404 -26.41 -10.97 7.00
C GLU A 404 -26.78 -9.59 7.54
N VAL A 405 -25.78 -8.72 7.73
CA VAL A 405 -25.97 -7.33 8.14
C VAL A 405 -26.89 -6.59 7.17
N ALA A 406 -26.70 -6.77 5.85
CA ALA A 406 -27.55 -6.15 4.84
C ALA A 406 -29.03 -6.48 5.03
N LEU A 407 -29.35 -7.75 5.28
CA LEU A 407 -30.73 -8.19 5.49
C LEU A 407 -31.28 -7.71 6.84
N GLU A 408 -30.44 -7.60 7.87
CA GLU A 408 -30.88 -7.04 9.16
C GLU A 408 -31.25 -5.56 9.04
N VAL A 409 -30.51 -4.78 8.24
CA VAL A 409 -30.70 -3.33 8.13
C VAL A 409 -31.52 -2.88 6.92
N ILE A 410 -31.98 -3.81 6.06
CA ILE A 410 -32.59 -3.44 4.76
C ILE A 410 -33.81 -2.53 4.89
N GLU A 411 -34.68 -2.79 5.87
CA GLU A 411 -35.88 -1.97 6.12
C GLU A 411 -35.52 -0.57 6.62
N ALA A 412 -34.60 -0.49 7.60
CA ALA A 412 -34.08 0.78 8.11
C ALA A 412 -33.34 1.58 7.03
N LEU A 413 -32.58 0.88 6.19
CA LEU A 413 -31.85 1.48 5.09
C LEU A 413 -32.82 2.03 4.04
N LEU A 414 -33.88 1.29 3.68
CA LEU A 414 -34.91 1.77 2.76
C LEU A 414 -35.60 3.03 3.30
N LEU A 415 -36.04 3.00 4.56
CA LEU A 415 -36.65 4.16 5.22
C LEU A 415 -35.73 5.40 5.18
N CYS A 416 -34.44 5.21 5.46
CA CYS A 416 -33.44 6.26 5.42
C CYS A 416 -33.31 6.87 4.01
N VAL A 417 -33.12 6.04 2.98
CA VAL A 417 -32.90 6.56 1.62
C VAL A 417 -34.18 7.14 1.01
N ASP A 418 -35.36 6.63 1.36
CA ASP A 418 -36.64 7.20 0.93
C ASP A 418 -36.85 8.58 1.56
N SER A 419 -36.60 8.73 2.86
CA SER A 419 -36.67 10.03 3.54
C SER A 419 -35.71 11.05 2.94
N ILE A 420 -34.47 10.65 2.63
CA ILE A 420 -33.48 11.53 1.99
C ILE A 420 -33.90 11.89 0.56
N HIS A 421 -34.46 10.93 -0.20
CA HIS A 421 -34.95 11.17 -1.55
C HIS A 421 -36.14 12.13 -1.57
N ASP A 422 -37.12 11.92 -0.70
CA ASP A 422 -38.33 12.73 -0.62
C ASP A 422 -38.02 14.17 -0.18
N ASN A 423 -36.98 14.32 0.65
CA ASN A 423 -36.34 15.60 0.98
C ASN A 423 -37.36 16.69 1.39
N GLU A 424 -38.35 16.32 2.22
CA GLU A 424 -39.45 17.21 2.64
C GLU A 424 -38.92 18.50 3.28
N ASP A 425 -37.82 18.40 4.04
CA ASP A 425 -37.16 19.52 4.71
C ASP A 425 -36.25 20.37 3.79
N MET A 426 -36.10 19.99 2.51
CA MET A 426 -35.21 20.63 1.53
C MET A 426 -33.74 20.75 2.00
N ARG A 427 -33.29 19.79 2.82
CA ARG A 427 -31.94 19.76 3.40
C ARG A 427 -30.89 19.26 2.41
N TRP A 428 -31.28 18.42 1.46
CA TRP A 428 -30.37 17.72 0.55
C TRP A 428 -30.35 18.36 -0.83
N ASN A 429 -29.19 18.32 -1.48
CA ASN A 429 -29.03 18.77 -2.86
C ASN A 429 -29.53 17.69 -3.85
N ASP A 430 -29.78 18.09 -5.09
CA ASP A 430 -30.32 17.21 -6.14
C ASP A 430 -29.46 15.97 -6.42
N GLN A 431 -28.14 16.07 -6.25
CA GLN A 431 -27.23 14.95 -6.45
C GLN A 431 -27.43 13.88 -5.37
N VAL A 432 -27.58 14.30 -4.12
CA VAL A 432 -27.79 13.40 -2.97
C VAL A 432 -29.19 12.76 -3.06
N THR A 433 -30.24 13.54 -3.35
CA THR A 433 -31.60 13.00 -3.49
C THR A 433 -31.71 12.02 -4.66
N HIS A 434 -31.07 12.32 -5.80
CA HIS A 434 -30.99 11.39 -6.93
C HIS A 434 -30.22 10.10 -6.57
N SER A 435 -29.10 10.23 -5.86
CA SER A 435 -28.32 9.05 -5.44
C SER A 435 -29.13 8.17 -4.47
N ALA A 436 -29.87 8.79 -3.56
CA ALA A 436 -30.77 8.09 -2.64
C ALA A 436 -31.89 7.36 -3.40
N LEU A 437 -32.50 7.99 -4.41
CA LEU A 437 -33.49 7.36 -5.28
C LEU A 437 -32.97 6.12 -6.00
N GLU A 438 -31.74 6.18 -6.50
CA GLU A 438 -31.11 5.03 -7.16
C GLU A 438 -30.93 3.85 -6.20
N ILE A 439 -30.53 4.13 -4.95
CA ILE A 439 -30.39 3.10 -3.91
C ILE A 439 -31.77 2.56 -3.53
N SER A 440 -32.75 3.42 -3.27
CA SER A 440 -34.14 3.03 -2.97
C SER A 440 -34.72 2.09 -4.05
N LYS A 441 -34.55 2.44 -5.34
CA LYS A 441 -34.98 1.59 -6.46
C LYS A 441 -34.29 0.24 -6.51
N ALA A 442 -33.04 0.15 -6.07
CA ALA A 442 -32.31 -1.12 -6.00
C ALA A 442 -32.79 -1.97 -4.82
N LEU A 443 -33.01 -1.36 -3.65
CA LEU A 443 -33.51 -2.04 -2.45
C LEU A 443 -34.95 -2.55 -2.61
N THR A 444 -35.74 -1.89 -3.45
CA THR A 444 -37.11 -2.29 -3.80
C THR A 444 -37.19 -3.30 -4.96
N ASP A 445 -36.05 -3.77 -5.48
CA ASP A 445 -36.02 -4.83 -6.49
C ASP A 445 -36.03 -6.22 -5.84
N PHE A 446 -37.04 -7.03 -6.16
CA PHE A 446 -37.13 -8.41 -5.68
C PHE A 446 -35.93 -9.28 -6.10
N GLU A 447 -35.28 -8.99 -7.24
CA GLU A 447 -34.05 -9.68 -7.64
C GLU A 447 -32.91 -9.43 -6.64
N LEU A 448 -32.80 -8.22 -6.09
CA LEU A 448 -31.81 -7.88 -5.08
C LEU A 448 -32.10 -8.62 -3.76
N ILE A 449 -33.36 -8.63 -3.31
CA ILE A 449 -33.77 -9.32 -2.08
C ILE A 449 -33.50 -10.82 -2.19
N MET A 450 -33.95 -11.45 -3.28
CA MET A 450 -33.66 -12.87 -3.55
C MET A 450 -32.16 -13.14 -3.56
N ALA A 451 -31.36 -12.30 -4.23
CA ALA A 451 -29.91 -12.45 -4.27
C ALA A 451 -29.28 -12.32 -2.88
N LEU A 452 -29.70 -11.35 -2.06
CA LEU A 452 -29.20 -11.21 -0.69
C LEU A 452 -29.50 -12.44 0.17
N VAL A 453 -30.73 -12.98 0.10
CA VAL A 453 -31.14 -14.15 0.89
C VAL A 453 -30.34 -15.39 0.48
N VAL A 454 -30.18 -15.63 -0.83
CA VAL A 454 -29.36 -16.74 -1.34
C VAL A 454 -27.91 -16.56 -0.91
N LEU A 455 -27.34 -15.35 -1.06
CA LEU A 455 -25.96 -15.06 -0.69
C LEU A 455 -25.73 -15.25 0.82
N LYS A 456 -26.60 -14.73 1.69
CA LYS A 456 -26.55 -14.95 3.14
C LYS A 456 -26.45 -16.44 3.45
N ASN A 457 -27.37 -17.25 2.92
CA ASN A 457 -27.48 -18.66 3.27
C ASN A 457 -26.38 -19.54 2.68
N VAL A 458 -25.81 -19.20 1.51
CA VAL A 458 -24.67 -19.94 0.94
C VAL A 458 -23.35 -19.53 1.58
N ILE A 459 -23.12 -18.23 1.74
CA ILE A 459 -21.84 -17.66 2.17
C ILE A 459 -21.60 -17.82 3.69
N VAL A 460 -22.66 -18.03 4.48
CA VAL A 460 -22.52 -18.36 5.92
C VAL A 460 -21.67 -19.63 6.13
N LEU A 461 -21.74 -20.59 5.20
CA LEU A 461 -20.94 -21.83 5.27
C LEU A 461 -19.43 -21.59 5.12
N THR A 462 -19.03 -20.49 4.46
CA THR A 462 -17.62 -20.11 4.29
C THR A 462 -17.18 -19.02 5.27
N GLN A 463 -18.11 -18.40 6.01
CA GLN A 463 -17.85 -17.28 6.90
C GLN A 463 -16.85 -17.60 8.02
N ALA A 464 -17.08 -18.66 8.78
CA ALA A 464 -16.18 -19.07 9.86
C ALA A 464 -14.80 -19.49 9.31
N PHE A 465 -14.78 -20.19 8.18
CA PHE A 465 -13.54 -20.57 7.51
C PHE A 465 -12.74 -19.35 7.05
N GLY A 466 -13.38 -18.36 6.42
CA GLY A 466 -12.75 -17.12 5.99
C GLY A 466 -12.22 -16.28 7.15
N LYS A 467 -13.01 -16.15 8.23
CA LYS A 467 -12.59 -15.45 9.47
C LYS A 467 -11.35 -16.11 10.09
N ASN A 468 -11.33 -17.44 10.18
CA ASN A 468 -10.19 -18.18 10.74
C ASN A 468 -8.95 -18.09 9.85
N LEU A 469 -9.12 -18.15 8.54
CA LEU A 469 -8.02 -18.07 7.57
C LEU A 469 -7.30 -16.71 7.58
N GLN A 470 -8.05 -15.62 7.80
CA GLN A 470 -7.52 -14.27 7.98
C GLN A 470 -7.23 -13.92 9.44
N GLY A 471 -7.38 -14.89 10.35
CA GLY A 471 -7.10 -14.76 11.77
C GLY A 471 -5.61 -14.93 12.08
N ASN A 472 -5.30 -15.39 13.29
CA ASN A 472 -3.93 -15.69 13.65
C ASN A 472 -3.46 -16.99 12.97
N ALA A 473 -2.16 -17.30 13.09
CA ALA A 473 -1.60 -18.48 12.44
C ALA A 473 -2.20 -19.81 12.91
N ALA A 474 -2.62 -19.92 14.19
CA ALA A 474 -3.28 -21.12 14.69
C ALA A 474 -4.66 -21.31 14.04
N ASP A 475 -5.42 -20.22 13.90
CA ASP A 475 -6.73 -20.22 13.24
C ASP A 475 -6.61 -20.60 11.75
N ALA A 476 -5.57 -20.11 11.07
CA ALA A 476 -5.29 -20.46 9.67
C ALA A 476 -4.96 -21.96 9.49
N VAL A 477 -4.22 -22.57 10.42
CA VAL A 477 -3.97 -24.03 10.43
C VAL A 477 -5.28 -24.79 10.61
N LEU A 478 -6.14 -24.35 11.54
CA LEU A 478 -7.44 -24.97 11.77
C LEU A 478 -8.34 -24.87 10.53
N ALA A 479 -8.36 -23.71 9.86
CA ALA A 479 -9.08 -23.51 8.61
C ALA A 479 -8.61 -24.49 7.53
N ALA A 480 -7.29 -24.67 7.36
CA ALA A 480 -6.73 -25.60 6.38
C ALA A 480 -7.12 -27.07 6.62
N VAL A 481 -7.41 -27.45 7.87
CA VAL A 481 -7.93 -28.78 8.22
C VAL A 481 -9.44 -28.87 7.99
N SER A 482 -10.20 -27.80 8.25
CA SER A 482 -11.66 -27.79 8.17
C SER A 482 -12.21 -27.65 6.75
N LEU A 483 -11.42 -27.25 5.75
CA LEU A 483 -11.88 -27.04 4.37
C LEU A 483 -12.67 -28.23 3.80
N LYS A 484 -12.20 -29.48 4.02
CA LYS A 484 -12.90 -30.68 3.54
C LYS A 484 -14.30 -30.83 4.12
N ALA A 485 -14.53 -30.37 5.35
CA ALA A 485 -15.85 -30.36 5.96
C ALA A 485 -16.73 -29.28 5.33
N VAL A 486 -16.19 -28.07 5.13
CA VAL A 486 -16.90 -26.95 4.47
C VAL A 486 -17.34 -27.34 3.05
N LEU A 487 -16.44 -27.91 2.24
CA LEU A 487 -16.77 -28.38 0.89
C LEU A 487 -17.83 -29.49 0.89
N ARG A 488 -17.83 -30.36 1.92
CA ARG A 488 -18.86 -31.39 2.07
C ARG A 488 -20.22 -30.78 2.39
N SER A 489 -20.28 -29.78 3.26
CA SER A 489 -21.52 -29.06 3.58
C SER A 489 -22.06 -28.30 2.36
N LEU A 490 -21.20 -27.60 1.61
CA LEU A 490 -21.62 -26.95 0.36
C LEU A 490 -22.16 -27.96 -0.67
N LYS A 491 -21.53 -29.13 -0.76
CA LYS A 491 -21.98 -30.19 -1.66
C LYS A 491 -23.33 -30.79 -1.22
N GLU A 492 -23.52 -31.01 0.07
CA GLU A 492 -24.81 -31.47 0.61
C GLU A 492 -25.93 -30.47 0.30
N MET A 493 -25.68 -29.18 0.51
CA MET A 493 -26.61 -28.11 0.13
C MET A 493 -26.92 -28.14 -1.38
N SER A 494 -25.92 -28.47 -2.20
CA SER A 494 -26.09 -28.56 -3.66
C SER A 494 -26.89 -29.77 -4.08
N ASP A 495 -26.70 -30.91 -3.41
CA ASP A 495 -27.41 -32.15 -3.69
C ASP A 495 -28.89 -32.04 -3.26
N ASN A 496 -29.20 -31.19 -2.27
CA ASN A 496 -30.55 -30.95 -1.71
C ASN A 496 -31.13 -29.56 -2.05
N ILE A 497 -30.67 -28.92 -3.13
CA ILE A 497 -30.96 -27.51 -3.43
C ILE A 497 -32.45 -27.18 -3.54
N ASP A 498 -33.30 -28.12 -3.97
CA ASP A 498 -34.74 -27.90 -4.08
C ASP A 498 -35.37 -27.56 -2.72
N VAL A 499 -34.96 -28.27 -1.67
CA VAL A 499 -35.46 -28.08 -0.30
C VAL A 499 -34.95 -26.77 0.27
N TYR A 500 -33.65 -26.49 0.12
CA TYR A 500 -33.06 -25.24 0.61
C TYR A 500 -33.64 -24.01 -0.11
N HIS A 501 -33.86 -24.10 -1.43
CA HIS A 501 -34.42 -23.00 -2.21
C HIS A 501 -35.83 -22.63 -1.76
N GLU A 502 -36.68 -23.60 -1.42
CA GLU A 502 -38.03 -23.35 -0.92
C GLU A 502 -38.00 -22.44 0.32
N PHE A 503 -37.13 -22.76 1.30
CA PHE A 503 -36.96 -21.92 2.48
C PHE A 503 -36.40 -20.52 2.16
N TRP A 504 -35.44 -20.42 1.24
CA TRP A 504 -34.85 -19.14 0.85
C TRP A 504 -35.85 -18.26 0.10
N TYR A 505 -36.68 -18.86 -0.75
CA TYR A 505 -37.72 -18.17 -1.48
C TYR A 505 -38.79 -17.64 -0.52
N ASP A 506 -39.24 -18.47 0.43
CA ASP A 506 -40.19 -18.03 1.45
C ASP A 506 -39.64 -16.90 2.33
N GLU A 507 -38.38 -16.98 2.77
CA GLU A 507 -37.71 -15.90 3.51
C GLU A 507 -37.72 -14.58 2.71
N ALA A 508 -37.35 -14.63 1.43
CA ALA A 508 -37.33 -13.45 0.58
C ALA A 508 -38.74 -12.89 0.29
N VAL A 509 -39.75 -13.74 0.12
CA VAL A 509 -41.15 -13.32 -0.04
C VAL A 509 -41.66 -12.61 1.22
N ASN A 510 -41.29 -13.11 2.41
CA ASN A 510 -41.67 -12.47 3.67
C ASN A 510 -41.03 -11.08 3.83
N ILE A 511 -39.74 -10.94 3.49
CA ILE A 511 -39.05 -9.64 3.50
C ILE A 511 -39.69 -8.68 2.49
N ALA A 512 -39.95 -9.16 1.26
CA ALA A 512 -40.61 -8.37 0.23
C ALA A 512 -42.02 -7.93 0.66
N ALA A 513 -42.78 -8.80 1.34
CA ALA A 513 -44.10 -8.46 1.86
C ALA A 513 -44.05 -7.39 2.95
N ALA A 514 -43.07 -7.44 3.86
CA ALA A 514 -42.87 -6.43 4.90
C ALA A 514 -42.56 -5.04 4.33
N MET A 515 -41.86 -4.99 3.20
CA MET A 515 -41.50 -3.77 2.47
C MET A 515 -42.49 -3.40 1.35
N GLU A 516 -43.63 -4.10 1.24
CA GLU A 516 -44.65 -3.90 0.21
C GLU A 516 -44.15 -4.05 -1.25
N ILE A 517 -43.14 -4.89 -1.47
CA ILE A 517 -42.50 -5.12 -2.77
C ILE A 517 -43.20 -6.28 -3.51
N PRO A 518 -43.59 -6.09 -4.78
CA PRO A 518 -44.22 -7.15 -5.56
C PRO A 518 -43.19 -8.21 -6.02
N VAL A 519 -43.49 -9.48 -5.74
CA VAL A 519 -42.72 -10.64 -6.22
C VAL A 519 -42.79 -10.73 -7.74
N ARG A 520 -41.66 -10.52 -8.42
CA ARG A 520 -41.58 -10.49 -9.89
C ARG A 520 -40.24 -11.01 -10.38
N VAL A 521 -40.26 -11.64 -11.55
CA VAL A 521 -39.04 -12.01 -12.29
C VAL A 521 -38.43 -10.77 -12.96
N PRO A 522 -37.10 -10.69 -13.13
CA PRO A 522 -36.43 -9.58 -13.79
C PRO A 522 -36.96 -9.34 -15.20
N ARG A 523 -37.26 -8.07 -15.53
CA ARG A 523 -37.83 -7.66 -16.83
C ARG A 523 -36.96 -8.05 -18.02
N SER A 524 -35.64 -8.12 -17.82
CA SER A 524 -34.65 -8.53 -18.82
C SER A 524 -34.85 -9.97 -19.28
N PHE A 525 -35.18 -10.87 -18.35
CA PHE A 525 -35.49 -12.28 -18.65
C PHE A 525 -36.87 -12.41 -19.31
N SER A 526 -37.90 -11.74 -18.77
CA SER A 526 -39.24 -11.75 -19.36
C SER A 526 -39.26 -11.26 -20.81
N ARG A 527 -38.35 -10.35 -21.20
CA ARG A 527 -38.21 -9.88 -22.59
C ARG A 527 -37.59 -10.94 -23.51
N LYS A 528 -36.64 -11.74 -23.02
CA LYS A 528 -35.97 -12.81 -23.78
C LYS A 528 -36.89 -14.02 -24.00
N CYS A 529 -37.73 -14.36 -23.02
CA CYS A 529 -38.61 -15.54 -23.05
C CYS A 529 -40.01 -15.27 -23.66
N ARG A 530 -40.23 -14.15 -24.35
CA ARG A 530 -41.53 -13.79 -24.98
C ARG A 530 -42.04 -14.80 -26.03
N GLY A 531 -41.26 -15.82 -26.39
CA GLY A 531 -41.64 -16.88 -27.33
C GLY A 531 -42.03 -18.22 -26.69
N GLU A 532 -41.89 -18.39 -25.38
CA GLU A 532 -42.20 -19.65 -24.69
C GLU A 532 -43.61 -19.60 -24.08
N THR A 533 -44.47 -20.58 -24.42
CA THR A 533 -45.90 -20.62 -24.11
C THR A 533 -46.25 -20.95 -22.64
N GLY A 534 -45.26 -20.98 -21.74
CA GLY A 534 -45.43 -21.30 -20.32
C GLY A 534 -45.47 -20.06 -19.42
N SER A 535 -46.33 -20.06 -18.40
CA SER A 535 -46.25 -19.09 -17.29
C SER A 535 -44.94 -19.32 -16.52
N ILE A 536 -44.00 -18.38 -16.62
CA ILE A 536 -42.74 -18.43 -15.87
C ILE A 536 -43.06 -18.24 -14.38
N GLN A 537 -42.86 -19.28 -13.57
CA GLN A 537 -42.97 -19.20 -12.12
C GLN A 537 -41.72 -18.53 -11.55
N PRO A 538 -41.84 -17.49 -10.69
CA PRO A 538 -40.67 -16.81 -10.11
C PRO A 538 -39.75 -17.74 -9.32
N ASP A 539 -40.32 -18.68 -8.55
CA ASP A 539 -39.59 -19.70 -7.79
C ASP A 539 -38.60 -20.49 -8.68
N GLY A 540 -39.11 -21.22 -9.68
CA GLY A 540 -38.25 -21.99 -10.59
C GLY A 540 -37.19 -21.13 -11.31
N TYR A 541 -37.53 -19.88 -11.66
CA TYR A 541 -36.55 -18.96 -12.23
C TYR A 541 -35.38 -18.68 -11.29
N TYR A 542 -35.65 -18.27 -10.04
CA TYR A 542 -34.60 -17.94 -9.06
C TYR A 542 -33.85 -19.18 -8.57
N LYS A 543 -34.45 -20.36 -8.62
CA LYS A 543 -33.72 -21.60 -8.39
C LYS A 543 -32.65 -21.81 -9.46
N ASP A 544 -33.05 -21.82 -10.72
CA ASP A 544 -32.21 -22.22 -11.84
C ASP A 544 -31.19 -21.14 -12.24
N HIS A 545 -31.53 -19.87 -12.07
CA HIS A 545 -30.71 -18.74 -12.55
C HIS A 545 -29.98 -17.98 -11.45
N LEU A 546 -30.28 -18.25 -10.18
CA LEU A 546 -29.61 -17.60 -9.04
C LEU A 546 -29.07 -18.63 -8.05
N SER A 547 -29.91 -19.46 -7.44
CA SER A 547 -29.51 -20.36 -6.34
C SER A 547 -28.51 -21.43 -6.77
N VAL A 548 -28.83 -22.17 -7.84
CA VAL A 548 -27.94 -23.22 -8.38
C VAL A 548 -26.62 -22.61 -8.90
N PRO A 549 -26.62 -21.54 -9.72
CA PRO A 549 -25.38 -20.91 -10.18
C PRO A 549 -24.49 -20.36 -9.05
N VAL A 550 -25.09 -19.73 -8.03
CA VAL A 550 -24.35 -19.19 -6.88
C VAL A 550 -23.61 -20.30 -6.16
N LEU A 551 -24.30 -21.38 -5.82
CA LEU A 551 -23.73 -22.49 -5.06
C LEU A 551 -22.64 -23.23 -5.85
N ASN A 552 -22.88 -23.53 -7.12
CA ASN A 552 -21.90 -24.15 -8.00
C ASN A 552 -20.63 -23.31 -8.16
N HIS A 553 -20.78 -22.00 -8.28
CA HIS A 553 -19.65 -21.08 -8.38
C HIS A 553 -18.85 -21.04 -7.09
N VAL A 554 -19.48 -20.94 -5.92
CA VAL A 554 -18.77 -20.98 -4.62
C VAL A 554 -17.99 -22.28 -4.46
N ILE A 555 -18.59 -23.44 -4.77
CA ILE A 555 -17.89 -24.73 -4.71
C ILE A 555 -16.69 -24.74 -5.66
N LYS A 556 -16.87 -24.26 -6.89
CA LYS A 556 -15.79 -24.21 -7.89
C LYS A 556 -14.63 -23.34 -7.43
N GLU A 557 -14.89 -22.10 -7.04
CA GLU A 557 -13.86 -21.15 -6.60
C GLU A 557 -13.15 -21.64 -5.34
N MET A 558 -13.87 -22.24 -4.39
CA MET A 558 -13.26 -22.84 -3.19
C MET A 558 -12.31 -23.99 -3.53
N ASN A 559 -12.61 -24.81 -4.56
CA ASN A 559 -11.68 -25.86 -4.99
C ASN A 559 -10.46 -25.30 -5.74
N GLU A 560 -10.64 -24.25 -6.54
CA GLU A 560 -9.57 -23.64 -7.32
C GLU A 560 -8.59 -22.82 -6.47
N LEU A 561 -9.09 -22.03 -5.51
CA LEU A 561 -8.28 -21.16 -4.64
C LEU A 561 -7.53 -21.94 -3.53
N PHE A 562 -7.98 -23.14 -3.20
CA PHE A 562 -7.43 -23.96 -2.11
C PHE A 562 -6.93 -25.31 -2.61
N CYS A 563 -5.97 -25.27 -3.54
CA CYS A 563 -5.28 -26.47 -3.99
C CYS A 563 -4.48 -27.15 -2.86
N GLU A 564 -4.12 -28.42 -3.06
CA GLU A 564 -3.38 -29.19 -2.06
C GLU A 564 -2.04 -28.56 -1.66
N ASN A 565 -1.33 -27.90 -2.60
CA ASN A 565 -0.07 -27.21 -2.29
C ASN A 565 -0.31 -26.01 -1.36
N HIS A 566 -1.35 -25.21 -1.61
CA HIS A 566 -1.74 -24.12 -0.74
C HIS A 566 -2.11 -24.63 0.66
N LEU A 567 -2.90 -25.70 0.77
CA LEU A 567 -3.26 -26.30 2.06
C LEU A 567 -2.05 -26.85 2.82
N LYS A 568 -1.10 -27.48 2.11
CA LYS A 568 0.17 -27.92 2.71
C LYS A 568 0.96 -26.73 3.26
N ALA A 569 1.05 -25.64 2.50
CA ALA A 569 1.73 -24.43 2.95
C ALA A 569 1.05 -23.82 4.20
N LEU A 570 -0.28 -23.71 4.23
CA LEU A 570 -1.02 -23.23 5.40
C LEU A 570 -0.80 -24.12 6.63
N ARG A 571 -0.74 -25.45 6.46
CA ARG A 571 -0.44 -26.38 7.57
C ARG A 571 0.96 -26.16 8.14
N CYS A 572 1.93 -25.69 7.36
CA CYS A 572 3.27 -25.38 7.86
C CYS A 572 3.31 -24.16 8.79
N LEU A 573 2.23 -23.38 8.93
CA LEU A 573 2.11 -22.38 10.00
C LEU A 573 2.13 -23.02 11.41
N SER A 574 1.85 -24.33 11.51
CA SER A 574 2.03 -25.09 12.75
C SER A 574 3.48 -25.15 13.25
N LEU A 575 4.46 -24.75 12.41
CA LEU A 575 5.86 -24.62 12.78
C LEU A 575 6.17 -23.36 13.60
N LEU A 576 5.21 -22.46 13.78
CA LEU A 576 5.39 -21.27 14.60
C LEU A 576 5.51 -21.64 16.09
N PRO A 577 6.42 -21.02 16.85
CA PRO A 577 6.68 -21.36 18.25
C PRO A 577 5.44 -21.39 19.14
N GLU A 578 4.54 -20.41 19.00
CA GLU A 578 3.30 -20.39 19.77
C GLU A 578 2.36 -21.55 19.41
N VAL A 579 2.21 -21.87 18.12
CA VAL A 579 1.36 -22.95 17.64
C VAL A 579 1.92 -24.32 18.06
N ILE A 580 3.24 -24.51 18.00
CA ILE A 580 3.92 -25.72 18.50
C ILE A 580 3.62 -25.95 19.98
N ALA A 581 3.70 -24.88 20.79
CA ALA A 581 3.49 -24.97 22.22
C ALA A 581 2.03 -25.30 22.59
N GLN A 582 1.07 -24.80 21.80
CA GLN A 582 -0.36 -25.06 21.99
C GLN A 582 -0.77 -26.45 21.49
N ASN A 583 -0.29 -26.87 20.32
CA ASN A 583 -0.77 -28.04 19.59
C ASN A 583 0.32 -29.11 19.39
N LYS A 584 0.60 -29.88 20.44
CA LYS A 584 1.60 -30.97 20.40
C LYS A 584 1.31 -32.07 19.36
N SER A 585 0.07 -32.19 18.88
CA SER A 585 -0.40 -33.28 18.01
C SER A 585 -0.66 -32.92 16.55
N SER A 586 -0.68 -31.63 16.17
CA SER A 586 -1.00 -31.18 14.80
C SER A 586 0.24 -30.76 14.00
N GLN A 587 1.33 -31.52 14.14
CA GLN A 587 2.58 -31.24 13.44
C GLN A 587 2.43 -31.55 11.95
N PRO A 588 3.06 -30.77 11.05
CA PRO A 588 2.97 -31.04 9.63
C PRO A 588 3.73 -32.34 9.36
N GLU A 589 3.11 -33.27 8.63
CA GLU A 589 3.78 -34.49 8.19
C GLU A 589 5.02 -34.12 7.38
N GLU A 590 6.09 -34.92 7.45
CA GLU A 590 7.33 -34.68 6.70
C GLU A 590 7.06 -34.59 5.18
N GLY A 591 6.01 -35.28 4.70
CA GLY A 591 5.46 -35.19 3.34
C GLY A 591 4.93 -33.80 2.93
N THR A 592 4.57 -32.96 3.90
CA THR A 592 4.12 -31.57 3.68
C THR A 592 5.31 -30.68 3.31
N LEU A 593 6.48 -30.97 3.88
CA LEU A 593 7.69 -30.18 3.70
C LEU A 593 8.43 -30.49 2.40
N GLU A 594 8.03 -31.57 1.71
CA GLU A 594 8.57 -31.89 0.39
C GLU A 594 8.35 -30.78 -0.64
N LEU A 595 7.29 -29.97 -0.45
CA LEU A 595 7.00 -28.80 -1.26
C LEU A 595 8.17 -27.79 -1.31
N PHE A 596 8.96 -27.70 -0.24
CA PHE A 596 10.02 -26.70 -0.10
C PHE A 596 11.42 -27.24 -0.42
N LYS A 597 11.58 -28.52 -0.76
CA LYS A 597 12.90 -29.16 -0.93
C LYS A 597 13.80 -28.45 -1.93
N GLU A 598 13.23 -27.85 -2.97
CA GLU A 598 13.97 -27.12 -4.00
C GLU A 598 14.32 -25.67 -3.61
N ASP A 599 13.63 -25.12 -2.61
CA ASP A 599 13.71 -23.72 -2.21
C ASP A 599 14.48 -23.51 -0.90
N ILE A 600 14.83 -24.60 -0.21
CA ILE A 600 15.60 -24.57 1.04
C ILE A 600 17.11 -24.74 0.81
N PRO A 601 17.96 -24.12 1.65
CA PRO A 601 19.42 -24.18 1.48
C PRO A 601 20.02 -25.60 1.50
N ASN A 602 19.51 -26.50 2.35
CA ASN A 602 20.04 -27.86 2.48
C ASN A 602 18.96 -28.88 2.85
N ALA A 603 18.32 -29.45 1.82
CA ALA A 603 17.28 -30.47 1.97
C ALA A 603 17.72 -31.74 2.71
N GLY A 604 19.00 -32.12 2.64
CA GLY A 604 19.51 -33.30 3.35
C GLY A 604 19.51 -33.15 4.87
N THR A 605 19.58 -31.90 5.36
CA THR A 605 19.60 -31.58 6.80
C THR A 605 18.24 -31.23 7.38
N LEU A 606 17.21 -31.09 6.53
CA LEU A 606 15.88 -30.61 6.93
C LEU A 606 15.27 -31.41 8.08
N SER A 607 15.32 -32.75 8.01
CA SER A 607 14.71 -33.61 9.04
C SER A 607 15.35 -33.42 10.42
N ALA A 608 16.69 -33.33 10.47
CA ALA A 608 17.42 -33.08 11.70
C ALA A 608 17.18 -31.66 12.24
N GLU A 609 17.16 -30.66 11.36
CA GLU A 609 16.89 -29.27 11.71
C GLU A 609 15.47 -29.08 12.25
N LEU A 610 14.48 -29.68 11.59
CA LEU A 610 13.08 -29.71 12.02
C LEU A 610 12.95 -30.36 13.40
N HIS A 611 13.60 -31.51 13.63
CA HIS A 611 13.57 -32.16 14.94
C HIS A 611 14.10 -31.24 16.04
N CYS A 612 15.25 -30.60 15.81
CA CYS A 612 15.82 -29.63 16.74
C CYS A 612 14.91 -28.42 16.97
N TRP A 613 14.28 -27.90 15.91
CA TRP A 613 13.32 -26.80 15.99
C TRP A 613 12.12 -27.16 16.88
N LEU A 614 11.52 -28.32 16.64
CA LEU A 614 10.38 -28.81 17.41
C LEU A 614 10.74 -29.03 18.88
N VAL A 615 11.89 -29.65 19.16
CA VAL A 615 12.36 -29.85 20.54
C VAL A 615 12.53 -28.52 21.27
N LYS A 616 13.13 -27.52 20.62
CA LYS A 616 13.35 -26.19 21.18
C LYS A 616 12.06 -25.51 21.60
N TRP A 617 11.04 -25.52 20.73
CA TRP A 617 9.78 -24.80 20.96
C TRP A 617 8.69 -25.64 21.67
N SER A 618 8.93 -26.93 21.91
CA SER A 618 7.96 -27.84 22.57
C SER A 618 7.68 -27.55 24.05
N LYS A 619 8.60 -26.87 24.74
CA LYS A 619 8.53 -26.60 26.18
C LYS A 619 8.56 -25.11 26.43
N LYS A 620 7.41 -24.55 26.81
CA LYS A 620 7.30 -23.16 27.26
C LYS A 620 7.83 -23.04 28.69
N GLY A 621 8.88 -22.24 28.90
CA GLY A 621 9.36 -21.89 30.24
C GLY A 621 8.31 -21.09 31.02
N LYS A 622 8.39 -21.08 32.36
CA LYS A 622 7.51 -20.22 33.17
C LYS A 622 7.82 -18.75 32.87
N GLY A 623 6.88 -18.05 32.24
CA GLY A 623 6.98 -16.62 31.93
C GLY A 623 7.53 -16.27 30.54
N GLU A 624 7.87 -17.26 29.70
CA GLU A 624 8.29 -17.01 28.32
C GLU A 624 7.07 -16.81 27.41
N THR A 625 7.07 -15.73 26.62
CA THR A 625 6.11 -15.51 25.54
C THR A 625 6.76 -15.94 24.22
N PHE A 626 6.14 -16.89 23.53
CA PHE A 626 6.55 -17.28 22.19
C PHE A 626 5.89 -16.38 21.16
N PRO A 627 6.56 -16.08 20.04
CA PRO A 627 5.95 -15.31 18.96
C PRO A 627 4.81 -16.08 18.29
N SER A 628 3.70 -15.38 18.05
CA SER A 628 2.54 -15.82 17.27
C SER A 628 2.68 -15.54 15.77
N SER A 629 3.49 -14.54 15.40
CA SER A 629 3.58 -14.04 14.03
C SER A 629 4.81 -14.56 13.30
N LEU A 630 4.75 -14.52 11.96
CA LEU A 630 5.86 -14.92 11.10
C LEU A 630 7.03 -13.94 11.25
N CYS A 631 6.79 -12.63 11.20
CA CYS A 631 7.86 -11.64 11.38
C CYS A 631 8.49 -11.76 12.77
N GLY A 632 7.67 -11.85 13.83
CA GLY A 632 8.15 -12.00 15.20
C GLY A 632 9.01 -13.25 15.39
N THR A 633 8.65 -14.35 14.73
CA THR A 633 9.45 -15.59 14.76
C THR A 633 10.77 -15.42 14.01
N MET A 634 10.74 -14.87 12.79
CA MET A 634 11.94 -14.72 11.97
C MET A 634 12.96 -13.75 12.59
N GLN A 635 12.52 -12.76 13.36
CA GLN A 635 13.38 -11.81 14.07
C GLN A 635 14.14 -12.43 15.27
N LEU A 636 13.74 -13.61 15.74
CA LEU A 636 14.47 -14.29 16.82
C LEU A 636 15.93 -14.57 16.43
N ALA A 637 16.84 -14.33 17.36
CA ALA A 637 18.28 -14.57 17.16
C ALA A 637 18.57 -16.05 16.84
N ASP A 638 17.79 -16.95 17.43
CA ASP A 638 17.93 -18.40 17.28
C ASP A 638 17.70 -18.89 15.85
N VAL A 639 16.87 -18.20 15.06
CA VAL A 639 16.52 -18.63 13.68
C VAL A 639 17.75 -18.66 12.77
N LYS A 640 18.81 -17.93 13.11
CA LYS A 640 20.09 -17.98 12.38
C LYS A 640 20.74 -19.37 12.38
N PHE A 641 20.42 -20.22 13.36
CA PHE A 641 20.90 -21.60 13.45
C PHE A 641 20.03 -22.60 12.68
N PHE A 642 18.89 -22.14 12.14
CA PHE A 642 17.91 -22.95 11.43
C PHE A 642 17.65 -22.36 10.03
N PRO A 643 18.61 -22.50 9.10
CA PRO A 643 18.51 -21.90 7.76
C PRO A 643 17.40 -22.49 6.89
N ASN A 644 17.09 -23.79 7.00
CA ASN A 644 15.96 -24.38 6.27
C ASN A 644 14.62 -23.88 6.84
N MET A 645 14.51 -23.78 8.17
CA MET A 645 13.30 -23.24 8.81
C MET A 645 13.11 -21.77 8.45
N PHE A 646 14.18 -20.98 8.42
CA PHE A 646 14.11 -19.59 7.96
C PHE A 646 13.59 -19.48 6.53
N ALA A 647 14.09 -20.30 5.60
CA ALA A 647 13.63 -20.32 4.22
C ALA A 647 12.14 -20.69 4.11
N ILE A 648 11.69 -21.72 4.83
CA ILE A 648 10.28 -22.11 4.87
C ILE A 648 9.41 -20.97 5.40
N LEU A 649 9.77 -20.37 6.56
CA LEU A 649 9.03 -19.25 7.14
C LEU A 649 8.99 -18.03 6.21
N SER A 650 10.07 -17.78 5.46
CA SER A 650 10.12 -16.70 4.46
C SER A 650 9.12 -16.95 3.31
N ILE A 651 9.04 -18.18 2.81
CA ILE A 651 8.07 -18.55 1.76
C ILE A 651 6.63 -18.45 2.28
N LEU A 652 6.38 -18.91 3.51
CA LEU A 652 5.06 -18.76 4.15
C LEU A 652 4.68 -17.28 4.30
N SER A 653 5.64 -16.42 4.61
CA SER A 653 5.42 -14.98 4.77
C SER A 653 5.01 -14.29 3.47
N VAL A 654 5.38 -14.80 2.31
CA VAL A 654 4.94 -14.19 1.05
C VAL A 654 3.57 -14.68 0.59
N LEU A 655 2.94 -15.65 1.25
CA LEU A 655 1.64 -16.17 0.84
C LEU A 655 0.56 -15.06 0.84
N PRO A 656 -0.16 -14.86 -0.28
CA PRO A 656 -1.18 -13.82 -0.39
C PRO A 656 -2.39 -14.02 0.53
N SER A 657 -2.69 -15.27 0.87
CA SER A 657 -3.83 -15.69 1.69
C SER A 657 -3.69 -15.30 3.16
N LEU A 658 -2.47 -15.03 3.64
CA LEU A 658 -2.22 -14.61 5.01
C LEU A 658 -2.44 -13.12 5.16
N ALA A 659 -3.09 -12.75 6.26
CA ALA A 659 -3.28 -11.35 6.62
C ALA A 659 -1.90 -10.69 6.82
N PRO A 660 -1.64 -9.54 6.17
CA PRO A 660 -0.41 -8.80 6.40
C PRO A 660 -0.36 -8.34 7.86
N GLU A 661 0.82 -8.38 8.47
CA GLU A 661 1.03 -7.77 9.79
C GLU A 661 0.80 -6.25 9.73
N ASP A 662 0.48 -5.62 10.86
CA ASP A 662 0.20 -4.19 10.94
C ASP A 662 1.30 -3.38 10.23
N SER A 663 0.90 -2.41 9.40
CA SER A 663 1.74 -1.56 8.53
C SER A 663 2.26 -2.17 7.22
N CYS A 664 2.07 -3.47 6.95
CA CYS A 664 2.61 -4.10 5.74
C CYS A 664 1.74 -3.87 4.48
N ASP A 665 0.48 -3.48 4.64
CA ASP A 665 -0.49 -3.21 3.56
C ASP A 665 -0.68 -1.72 3.23
N VAL A 666 0.25 -0.87 3.67
CA VAL A 666 0.16 0.59 3.54
C VAL A 666 0.05 1.03 2.09
N ALA A 667 0.79 0.40 1.16
CA ALA A 667 0.70 0.72 -0.26
C ALA A 667 -0.72 0.46 -0.81
N TYR A 668 -1.36 -0.64 -0.42
CA TYR A 668 -2.74 -0.95 -0.81
C TYR A 668 -3.75 0.05 -0.23
N LYS A 669 -3.58 0.43 1.05
CA LYS A 669 -4.41 1.46 1.68
C LYS A 669 -4.29 2.80 0.95
N ARG A 670 -3.07 3.23 0.63
CA ARG A 670 -2.81 4.46 -0.15
C ARG A 670 -3.42 4.38 -1.54
N PHE A 671 -3.32 3.23 -2.22
CA PHE A 671 -3.95 3.01 -3.52
C PHE A 671 -5.48 3.21 -3.45
N LYS A 672 -6.15 2.63 -2.45
CA LYS A 672 -7.60 2.84 -2.27
C LYS A 672 -7.93 4.31 -2.01
N VAL A 673 -7.20 4.96 -1.12
CA VAL A 673 -7.38 6.39 -0.81
C VAL A 673 -7.18 7.27 -2.04
N TYR A 674 -6.16 6.99 -2.87
CA TYR A 674 -5.92 7.72 -4.11
C TYR A 674 -7.10 7.59 -5.08
N LEU A 675 -7.62 6.38 -5.28
CA LEU A 675 -8.77 6.17 -6.16
C LEU A 675 -10.05 6.83 -5.65
N GLU A 676 -10.27 6.81 -4.34
CA GLU A 676 -11.44 7.42 -3.70
C GLU A 676 -11.39 8.95 -3.77
N ASN A 677 -10.21 9.54 -3.56
CA ASN A 677 -10.04 11.01 -3.51
C ASN A 677 -9.76 11.65 -4.87
N THR A 678 -9.31 10.90 -5.87
CA THR A 678 -8.93 11.43 -7.19
C THR A 678 -10.03 11.16 -8.21
N PRO A 679 -10.72 12.20 -8.73
CA PRO A 679 -11.72 12.05 -9.78
C PRO A 679 -11.14 11.42 -11.04
N ASP A 680 -11.94 10.62 -11.76
CA ASP A 680 -11.54 9.89 -12.97
C ASP A 680 -10.79 10.76 -14.00
N LYS A 681 -11.21 12.02 -14.17
CA LYS A 681 -10.60 12.98 -15.11
C LYS A 681 -9.16 13.39 -14.77
N PHE A 682 -8.77 13.25 -13.51
CA PHE A 682 -7.46 13.64 -12.99
C PHE A 682 -6.55 12.45 -12.68
N ARG A 683 -7.06 11.21 -12.80
CA ARG A 683 -6.25 10.02 -12.54
C ARG A 683 -5.17 9.89 -13.60
N SER A 684 -3.92 9.90 -13.16
CA SER A 684 -2.74 9.58 -13.97
C SER A 684 -1.98 8.39 -13.36
N LYS A 685 -1.36 7.55 -14.22
CA LYS A 685 -0.55 6.40 -13.78
C LYS A 685 0.66 6.84 -12.97
N SER A 686 1.39 7.84 -13.48
CA SER A 686 2.63 8.34 -12.90
C SER A 686 2.37 9.01 -11.55
N LEU A 687 1.33 9.84 -11.48
CA LEU A 687 0.94 10.50 -10.23
C LEU A 687 0.42 9.51 -9.20
N ALA A 688 -0.35 8.51 -9.62
CA ALA A 688 -0.79 7.43 -8.73
C ALA A 688 0.42 6.69 -8.15
N LEU A 689 1.40 6.32 -8.97
CA LEU A 689 2.59 5.61 -8.53
C LEU A 689 3.41 6.45 -7.53
N LEU A 690 3.62 7.74 -7.80
CA LEU A 690 4.31 8.65 -6.89
C LEU A 690 3.54 8.86 -5.58
N ASN A 691 2.21 9.00 -5.64
CA ASN A 691 1.38 9.19 -4.47
C ASN A 691 1.29 7.93 -3.59
N ILE A 692 1.33 6.74 -4.19
CA ILE A 692 1.27 5.49 -3.44
C ILE A 692 2.64 5.15 -2.84
N SER A 693 3.71 5.42 -3.57
CA SER A 693 5.10 5.05 -3.24
C SER A 693 5.95 6.23 -2.75
N TYR A 694 5.36 7.22 -2.07
CA TYR A 694 6.11 8.39 -1.54
C TYR A 694 7.14 8.04 -0.45
N ASP A 695 7.12 6.81 0.06
CA ASP A 695 8.10 6.28 1.00
C ASP A 695 9.41 5.83 0.32
N VAL A 696 9.47 5.83 -1.01
CA VAL A 696 10.70 5.59 -1.76
C VAL A 696 11.61 6.81 -1.66
N ASP A 697 12.85 6.60 -1.25
CA ASP A 697 13.87 7.67 -1.23
C ASP A 697 14.29 8.00 -2.67
N PHE A 698 13.90 9.18 -3.16
CA PHE A 698 14.27 9.65 -4.50
C PHE A 698 15.66 10.29 -4.53
N ASP A 699 16.58 9.65 -5.27
CA ASP A 699 17.87 10.23 -5.62
C ASP A 699 17.79 10.99 -6.95
N LEU A 700 17.73 12.33 -6.84
CA LEU A 700 17.63 13.22 -8.00
C LEU A 700 18.83 13.08 -8.96
N ASP A 701 20.03 12.75 -8.47
CA ASP A 701 21.19 12.55 -9.34
C ASP A 701 20.99 11.35 -10.26
N THR A 702 20.60 10.20 -9.68
CA THR A 702 20.27 8.99 -10.44
C THR A 702 19.11 9.23 -11.42
N MET A 703 18.05 9.94 -11.00
CA MET A 703 16.91 10.25 -11.88
C MET A 703 17.32 11.10 -13.09
N VAL A 704 18.18 12.10 -12.88
CA VAL A 704 18.70 12.93 -13.99
C VAL A 704 19.55 12.11 -14.94
N GLU A 705 20.41 11.22 -14.43
CA GLU A 705 21.18 10.31 -15.28
C GLU A 705 20.28 9.36 -16.08
N MET A 706 19.21 8.85 -15.46
CA MET A 706 18.20 8.03 -16.14
C MET A 706 17.50 8.81 -17.25
N HIS A 707 17.10 10.06 -16.99
CA HIS A 707 16.50 10.92 -17.99
C HIS A 707 17.44 11.16 -19.18
N LEU A 708 18.71 11.48 -18.94
CA LEU A 708 19.70 11.70 -20.00
C LEU A 708 19.98 10.43 -20.83
N LYS A 709 19.87 9.24 -20.23
CA LYS A 709 20.02 7.95 -20.94
C LYS A 709 18.79 7.61 -21.79
N MET A 710 17.59 7.84 -21.27
CA MET A 710 16.32 7.56 -21.97
C MET A 710 16.05 8.55 -23.10
N PHE A 711 16.43 9.83 -22.89
CA PHE A 711 16.20 10.94 -23.81
C PHE A 711 17.53 11.64 -24.14
N PRO A 712 18.42 11.01 -24.95
CA PRO A 712 19.66 11.64 -25.35
C PRO A 712 19.38 12.87 -26.23
N ALA A 713 20.11 13.96 -25.97
CA ALA A 713 20.01 15.20 -26.76
C ALA A 713 20.42 14.92 -28.21
N GLY A 714 19.44 14.81 -29.12
CA GLY A 714 19.69 14.45 -30.52
C GLY A 714 18.57 13.68 -31.25
N ARG A 715 17.46 13.32 -30.61
CA ARG A 715 16.23 12.99 -31.35
C ARG A 715 15.63 14.28 -31.93
N GLU A 716 16.19 14.73 -33.07
CA GLU A 716 15.38 15.51 -34.00
C GLU A 716 14.22 14.60 -34.45
N VAL A 717 13.03 14.95 -34.00
CA VAL A 717 11.78 14.26 -34.35
C VAL A 717 11.55 14.45 -35.85
N SER A 718 11.64 13.36 -36.60
CA SER A 718 11.16 13.27 -37.98
C SER A 718 9.67 12.97 -38.04
#